data_AF-A0AAJ0P939-F1
#
_entry.id   AF-A0AAJ0P939-F1
#
_cell.length_a   1.000
_cell.length_b   1.000
_cell.length_c   1.000
_cell.angle_alpha   90.00
_cell.angle_beta   90.00
_cell.angle_gamma   90.00
#
_symmetry.space_group_name_H-M   'P 1'
#
loop_
_entity.id
_entity.type
_entity.pdbx_description
1 polymer ?
#
loop_
_entity_poly.entity_id
_entity_poly.type
_entity_poly.pdbx_seq_one_letter_code
_entity_poly.pdbx_strand_id
1 'polypeptide(L)'
;MIQSVKLSKLRLSASNVRTAPDESLQIEPFAADLEARGVLQNLLVTPVSRPRGTFEVFDGGRRWRALNMLVARGVINPDEYDVPVRVLKGDDAELTETSLAVSFHHMKLSPAEECRAFQHFLNGSTDIDAVAKRFGVTRRFIDGRLRLADLAEPIFSALANGELTLDMAKAYASTGSHERQLRVWQTYSAMVHYNADAIRRVIANDTMRANDPIALLVGVESYEAAGGVVDRDLFSNAGERWTNPEIAQTLAAAMMEAEAKRIGEERGLAWIRPVASHSTWDAARSLHRIALPVQPMSPAEAQRVDEIEQRMGELQQEMENDELTEEAFTACDAEHDALGEELEALQRRPSVLPAELVSRVGAFLTLSQTGTMVLDETYYSETPIRVTVVEPEPVEGDNGKTDETDDGVADGEGEGEGLERVRAEPTFRIEEGAATPVTAGNPKEVDPDNAAPGGKALSQVLSDQLAMQRRDVLAASLIASPGLALDYMLFAMVDARRGTSSNDGTTISAHAPQDPILSTNMPGSRARDYLAEVRDGLDESWGESDNKVMRFEAFRALDDEVKIAWLAYIVATSLEAKESYGSNRQNPLHGRMASILEVDVANWWRPTSENFFDRVSKGSLISLLHEVGGPALSSRHASEKKTEISASCQKLFAGEAIVETDVKEAALKWVPTAMRFSDAVVGGESEDDGAQGDLADLIEKDSDDTDEDDLAALVGDGPDDVGTDGVETNGSAQIELDHQNDDDVNEIVAAE
;
A
#
# COMPACT_ATOMS: atom_id res chain seq x y z
N MET A 1 38.28 5.94 -55.19
CA MET A 1 37.60 6.58 -56.34
C MET A 1 36.13 6.72 -55.98
N ILE A 2 35.44 7.76 -56.47
CA ILE A 2 33.98 7.87 -56.38
C ILE A 2 33.40 7.25 -57.66
N GLN A 3 32.31 6.49 -57.55
CA GLN A 3 31.59 5.85 -58.65
C GLN A 3 30.08 5.93 -58.39
N SER A 4 29.25 5.88 -59.42
CA SER A 4 27.80 5.70 -59.24
C SER A 4 27.43 4.22 -59.11
N VAL A 5 26.45 3.92 -58.26
CA VAL A 5 25.86 2.59 -58.07
C VAL A 5 24.34 2.75 -57.92
N LYS A 6 23.55 1.90 -58.59
CA LYS A 6 22.09 1.90 -58.46
C LYS A 6 21.65 1.62 -57.03
N LEU A 7 20.61 2.32 -56.56
CA LEU A 7 20.11 2.18 -55.19
C LEU A 7 19.71 0.74 -54.83
N SER A 8 19.13 -0.01 -55.79
CA SER A 8 18.78 -1.44 -55.63
C SER A 8 19.98 -2.38 -55.34
N LYS A 9 21.22 -1.88 -55.48
CA LYS A 9 22.47 -2.62 -55.19
C LYS A 9 23.15 -2.17 -53.89
N LEU A 10 22.50 -1.34 -53.08
CA LEU A 10 22.99 -0.86 -51.79
C LEU A 10 22.16 -1.41 -50.63
N ARG A 11 22.80 -2.08 -49.67
CA ARG A 11 22.19 -2.47 -48.38
C ARG A 11 22.94 -1.83 -47.21
N LEU A 12 22.29 -1.64 -46.07
CA LEU A 12 22.96 -1.15 -44.86
C LEU A 12 23.95 -2.21 -44.31
N SER A 13 25.12 -1.79 -43.82
CA SER A 13 26.08 -2.69 -43.16
C SER A 13 25.80 -2.83 -41.67
N ALA A 14 26.21 -3.95 -41.06
CA ALA A 14 26.29 -4.08 -39.60
C ALA A 14 27.35 -3.15 -38.99
N SER A 15 28.44 -2.90 -39.73
CA SER A 15 29.55 -1.96 -39.44
C SER A 15 29.16 -0.47 -39.42
N ASN A 16 27.86 -0.15 -39.38
CA ASN A 16 27.34 1.21 -39.43
C ASN A 16 26.97 1.70 -38.02
N VAL A 17 27.70 2.68 -37.49
CA VAL A 17 27.54 3.11 -36.09
C VAL A 17 26.22 3.83 -35.78
N ARG A 18 25.42 4.21 -36.79
CA ARG A 18 24.13 4.89 -36.61
C ARG A 18 22.95 3.92 -36.56
N THR A 19 22.67 3.46 -35.34
CA THR A 19 21.65 2.46 -35.03
C THR A 19 20.34 3.07 -34.51
N ALA A 20 20.32 4.37 -34.17
CA ALA A 20 19.13 5.07 -33.69
C ALA A 20 17.92 4.99 -34.66
N PRO A 21 16.67 5.06 -34.15
CA PRO A 21 15.44 5.05 -34.96
C PRO A 21 15.34 6.19 -36.00
N ASP A 22 14.57 5.96 -37.06
CA ASP A 22 14.44 6.90 -38.18
C ASP A 22 13.80 8.25 -37.78
N GLU A 23 12.97 8.28 -36.73
CA GLU A 23 12.39 9.50 -36.15
C GLU A 23 13.47 10.40 -35.53
N SER A 24 14.30 9.88 -34.63
CA SER A 24 15.37 10.63 -33.97
C SER A 24 16.50 11.05 -34.92
N LEU A 25 16.66 10.35 -36.04
CA LEU A 25 17.58 10.71 -37.12
C LEU A 25 17.07 11.84 -38.04
N GLN A 26 15.82 12.28 -37.89
CA GLN A 26 15.15 13.26 -38.77
C GLN A 26 15.21 12.85 -40.25
N ILE A 27 14.84 11.59 -40.56
CA ILE A 27 14.90 11.05 -41.92
C ILE A 27 13.98 11.81 -42.89
N GLU A 28 12.77 12.20 -42.48
CA GLU A 28 11.80 12.84 -43.37
C GLU A 28 12.21 14.25 -43.85
N PRO A 29 12.59 15.22 -42.99
CA PRO A 29 13.10 16.51 -43.45
C PRO A 29 14.34 16.37 -44.36
N PHE A 30 15.13 15.32 -44.15
CA PHE A 30 16.31 15.02 -44.95
C PHE A 30 15.99 14.29 -46.27
N ALA A 31 14.87 13.57 -46.36
CA ALA A 31 14.36 13.03 -47.61
C ALA A 31 13.91 14.16 -48.55
N ALA A 32 13.21 15.18 -48.03
CA ALA A 32 12.85 16.37 -48.81
C ALA A 32 14.07 17.16 -49.31
N ASP A 33 15.15 17.24 -48.53
CA ASP A 33 16.42 17.84 -48.96
C ASP A 33 17.07 17.04 -50.11
N LEU A 34 17.08 15.71 -50.01
CA LEU A 34 17.60 14.83 -51.06
C LEU A 34 16.73 14.82 -52.34
N GLU A 35 15.41 15.00 -52.22
CA GLU A 35 14.50 15.17 -53.35
C GLU A 35 14.77 16.49 -54.09
N ALA A 36 14.93 17.59 -53.35
CA ALA A 36 15.16 18.92 -53.92
C ALA A 36 16.59 19.14 -54.46
N ARG A 37 17.61 18.43 -53.94
CA ARG A 37 19.04 18.74 -54.20
C ARG A 37 19.89 17.54 -54.62
N GLY A 38 19.37 16.32 -54.54
CA GLY A 38 20.11 15.08 -54.82
C GLY A 38 21.17 14.75 -53.76
N VAL A 39 21.93 13.68 -54.00
CA VAL A 39 22.92 13.16 -53.04
C VAL A 39 24.24 13.95 -53.15
N LEU A 40 24.30 15.11 -52.49
CA LEU A 40 25.47 16.01 -52.53
C LEU A 40 26.75 15.44 -51.88
N GLN A 41 26.61 14.53 -50.90
CA GLN A 41 27.74 13.84 -50.27
C GLN A 41 27.67 12.33 -50.52
N ASN A 42 28.73 11.77 -51.10
CA ASN A 42 28.80 10.34 -51.41
C ASN A 42 28.71 9.45 -50.15
N LEU A 43 28.09 8.29 -50.28
CA LEU A 43 28.11 7.25 -49.22
C LEU A 43 29.49 6.55 -49.20
N LEU A 44 29.84 5.88 -48.10
CA LEU A 44 31.01 4.98 -48.06
C LEU A 44 30.52 3.53 -48.06
N VAL A 45 31.08 2.71 -48.95
CA VAL A 45 30.58 1.35 -49.17
C VAL A 45 31.69 0.31 -49.32
N THR A 46 31.43 -0.91 -48.86
CA THR A 46 32.31 -2.09 -49.04
C THR A 46 31.69 -3.06 -50.05
N PRO A 47 32.46 -3.74 -50.92
CA PRO A 47 31.91 -4.62 -51.96
C PRO A 47 31.55 -6.02 -51.43
N VAL A 48 30.30 -6.45 -51.62
CA VAL A 48 29.80 -7.73 -51.11
C VAL A 48 30.16 -8.89 -52.04
N SER A 49 30.59 -10.03 -51.49
CA SER A 49 30.92 -11.24 -52.26
C SER A 49 29.70 -11.92 -52.91
N ARG A 50 28.52 -11.86 -52.27
CA ARG A 50 27.24 -12.38 -52.78
C ARG A 50 26.07 -11.49 -52.29
N PRO A 51 25.16 -11.03 -53.17
CA PRO A 51 25.20 -11.11 -54.63
C PRO A 51 26.34 -10.27 -55.24
N ARG A 52 26.96 -10.75 -56.33
CA ARG A 52 28.09 -10.05 -56.96
C ARG A 52 27.63 -8.68 -57.52
N GLY A 53 28.34 -7.61 -57.15
CA GLY A 53 28.00 -6.25 -57.55
C GLY A 53 27.03 -5.52 -56.61
N THR A 54 26.70 -6.12 -55.46
CA THR A 54 26.04 -5.45 -54.32
C THR A 54 27.11 -4.78 -53.45
N PHE A 55 26.75 -3.70 -52.77
CA PHE A 55 27.63 -2.99 -51.84
C PHE A 55 26.93 -2.74 -50.49
N GLU A 56 27.72 -2.74 -49.41
CA GLU A 56 27.27 -2.50 -48.04
C GLU A 56 27.62 -1.09 -47.57
N VAL A 57 26.62 -0.33 -47.17
CA VAL A 57 26.69 1.07 -46.70
C VAL A 57 27.09 1.07 -45.23
N PHE A 58 28.39 1.20 -44.97
CA PHE A 58 28.91 1.33 -43.60
C PHE A 58 28.98 2.80 -43.14
N ASP A 59 29.04 3.78 -44.04
CA ASP A 59 28.75 5.20 -43.72
C ASP A 59 27.72 5.78 -44.69
N GLY A 60 26.83 6.62 -44.15
CA GLY A 60 25.75 7.25 -44.88
C GLY A 60 24.39 6.61 -44.64
N GLY A 61 24.22 5.86 -43.54
CA GLY A 61 22.96 5.19 -43.19
C GLY A 61 21.74 6.12 -43.22
N ARG A 62 21.89 7.37 -42.74
CA ARG A 62 20.85 8.41 -42.81
C ARG A 62 20.44 8.78 -44.24
N ARG A 63 21.42 8.83 -45.17
CA ARG A 63 21.19 9.11 -46.60
C ARG A 63 20.54 7.91 -47.29
N TRP A 64 20.97 6.69 -46.96
CA TRP A 64 20.38 5.45 -47.48
C TRP A 64 18.94 5.25 -47.00
N ARG A 65 18.64 5.48 -45.70
CA ARG A 65 17.28 5.48 -45.14
C ARG A 65 16.37 6.48 -45.87
N ALA A 66 16.79 7.74 -45.99
CA ALA A 66 16.04 8.79 -46.68
C ALA A 66 15.79 8.47 -48.18
N LEU A 67 16.76 7.89 -48.88
CA LEU A 67 16.56 7.42 -50.26
C LEU A 67 15.52 6.28 -50.35
N ASN A 68 15.52 5.33 -49.42
CA ASN A 68 14.49 4.28 -49.37
C ASN A 68 13.11 4.84 -49.02
N MET A 69 13.03 5.91 -48.21
CA MET A 69 11.77 6.63 -47.98
C MET A 69 11.24 7.30 -49.26
N LEU A 70 12.11 7.86 -50.11
CA LEU A 70 11.70 8.39 -51.43
C LEU A 70 11.27 7.28 -52.41
N VAL A 71 11.88 6.09 -52.35
CA VAL A 71 11.40 4.90 -53.08
C VAL A 71 10.00 4.49 -52.60
N ALA A 72 9.78 4.42 -51.28
CA ALA A 72 8.48 4.06 -50.71
C ALA A 72 7.38 5.09 -51.04
N ARG A 73 7.74 6.37 -51.21
CA ARG A 73 6.84 7.45 -51.69
C ARG A 73 6.62 7.42 -53.22
N GLY A 74 7.31 6.54 -53.95
CA GLY A 74 7.22 6.44 -55.41
C GLY A 74 7.95 7.56 -56.18
N VAL A 75 8.75 8.39 -55.50
CA VAL A 75 9.44 9.56 -56.09
C VAL A 75 10.64 9.14 -56.93
N ILE A 76 11.35 8.08 -56.55
CA ILE A 76 12.53 7.57 -57.28
C ILE A 76 12.45 6.06 -57.51
N ASN A 77 12.85 5.62 -58.71
CA ASN A 77 12.95 4.20 -59.07
C ASN A 77 14.33 3.64 -58.63
N PRO A 78 14.39 2.62 -57.75
CA PRO A 78 15.65 2.14 -57.17
C PRO A 78 16.60 1.46 -58.19
N ASP A 79 16.09 0.94 -59.30
CA ASP A 79 16.92 0.34 -60.37
C ASP A 79 17.48 1.37 -61.36
N GLU A 80 16.88 2.57 -61.42
CA GLU A 80 17.28 3.65 -62.33
C GLU A 80 18.05 4.76 -61.61
N TYR A 81 17.83 4.97 -60.32
CA TYR A 81 18.48 6.04 -59.55
C TYR A 81 19.94 5.71 -59.21
N ASP A 82 20.88 6.54 -59.69
CA ASP A 82 22.32 6.42 -59.45
C ASP A 82 22.76 7.17 -58.19
N VAL A 83 23.28 6.43 -57.21
CA VAL A 83 23.81 6.97 -55.95
C VAL A 83 25.34 7.12 -56.05
N PRO A 84 25.92 8.29 -55.74
CA PRO A 84 27.37 8.44 -55.67
C PRO A 84 27.92 7.74 -54.43
N VAL A 85 28.86 6.81 -54.62
CA VAL A 85 29.51 6.05 -53.55
C VAL A 85 31.03 6.06 -53.69
N ARG A 86 31.75 6.06 -52.56
CA ARG A 86 33.19 5.80 -52.50
C ARG A 86 33.39 4.39 -51.98
N VAL A 87 33.86 3.51 -52.85
CA VAL A 87 34.21 2.14 -52.46
C VAL A 87 35.50 2.18 -51.64
N LEU A 88 35.45 1.55 -50.48
CA LEU A 88 36.60 1.22 -49.63
C LEU A 88 36.66 -0.30 -49.44
N LYS A 89 37.82 -0.80 -49.07
CA LYS A 89 38.06 -2.20 -48.72
C LYS A 89 38.88 -2.23 -47.45
N GLY A 90 38.45 -3.04 -46.51
CA GLY A 90 39.12 -3.31 -45.24
C GLY A 90 38.41 -4.49 -44.56
N ASP A 91 38.85 -4.85 -43.37
CA ASP A 91 38.09 -5.73 -42.49
C ASP A 91 36.95 -4.97 -41.75
N ASP A 92 36.13 -5.68 -40.98
CA ASP A 92 34.95 -5.10 -40.33
C ASP A 92 35.33 -4.09 -39.22
N ALA A 93 36.53 -4.20 -38.64
CA ALA A 93 37.05 -3.24 -37.68
C ALA A 93 37.51 -1.96 -38.39
N GLU A 94 38.28 -2.06 -39.49
CA GLU A 94 38.68 -0.92 -40.32
C GLU A 94 37.46 -0.15 -40.89
N LEU A 95 36.40 -0.88 -41.27
CA LEU A 95 35.16 -0.31 -41.80
C LEU A 95 34.32 0.37 -40.71
N THR A 96 34.14 -0.27 -39.56
CA THR A 96 33.45 0.33 -38.39
C THR A 96 34.20 1.55 -37.86
N GLU A 97 35.53 1.48 -37.79
CA GLU A 97 36.41 2.59 -37.46
C GLU A 97 36.21 3.78 -38.40
N THR A 98 36.18 3.52 -39.72
CA THR A 98 35.98 4.57 -40.73
C THR A 98 34.58 5.19 -40.60
N SER A 99 33.55 4.38 -40.33
CA SER A 99 32.18 4.84 -40.04
C SER A 99 32.14 5.76 -38.82
N LEU A 100 32.81 5.35 -37.73
CA LEU A 100 32.87 6.13 -36.49
C LEU A 100 33.59 7.47 -36.70
N ALA A 101 34.75 7.48 -37.36
CA ALA A 101 35.54 8.70 -37.54
C ALA A 101 34.82 9.75 -38.40
N VAL A 102 34.20 9.31 -39.49
CA VAL A 102 33.43 10.19 -40.39
C VAL A 102 32.15 10.65 -39.70
N SER A 103 31.43 9.76 -39.00
CA SER A 103 30.23 10.15 -38.25
C SER A 103 30.53 11.14 -37.13
N PHE A 104 31.53 10.89 -36.30
CA PHE A 104 31.90 11.72 -35.14
C PHE A 104 32.23 13.18 -35.50
N HIS A 105 32.85 13.41 -36.67
CA HIS A 105 33.19 14.75 -37.12
C HIS A 105 32.09 15.47 -37.94
N HIS A 106 31.13 14.75 -38.55
CA HIS A 106 30.10 15.38 -39.40
C HIS A 106 28.74 15.61 -38.73
N MET A 107 28.32 14.75 -37.80
CA MET A 107 27.10 14.93 -37.00
C MET A 107 27.28 14.15 -35.70
N LYS A 108 27.14 14.79 -34.54
CA LYS A 108 27.30 14.09 -33.25
C LYS A 108 26.42 12.83 -33.21
N LEU A 109 26.98 11.75 -32.69
CA LEU A 109 26.26 10.50 -32.44
C LEU A 109 25.43 10.67 -31.16
N SER A 110 24.47 9.78 -30.91
CA SER A 110 23.86 9.74 -29.57
C SER A 110 24.93 9.33 -28.53
N PRO A 111 24.83 9.75 -27.26
CA PRO A 111 25.80 9.34 -26.25
C PRO A 111 25.89 7.81 -26.11
N ALA A 112 24.79 7.09 -26.28
CA ALA A 112 24.76 5.62 -26.25
C ALA A 112 25.40 4.99 -27.51
N GLU A 113 25.24 5.59 -28.68
CA GLU A 113 25.97 5.19 -29.91
C GLU A 113 27.48 5.37 -29.74
N GLU A 114 27.94 6.50 -29.16
CA GLU A 114 29.35 6.70 -28.81
C GLU A 114 29.87 5.63 -27.83
N CYS A 115 29.08 5.31 -26.79
CA CYS A 115 29.43 4.28 -25.81
C CYS A 115 29.62 2.90 -26.44
N ARG A 116 28.63 2.42 -27.22
CA ARG A 116 28.68 1.12 -27.91
C ARG A 116 29.82 1.07 -28.94
N ALA A 117 30.08 2.16 -29.65
CA ALA A 117 31.15 2.20 -30.65
C ALA A 117 32.56 2.12 -30.03
N PHE A 118 32.82 2.82 -28.92
CA PHE A 118 34.11 2.68 -28.21
C PHE A 118 34.27 1.30 -27.55
N GLN A 119 33.19 0.73 -26.99
CA GLN A 119 33.20 -0.62 -26.40
C GLN A 119 33.52 -1.69 -27.44
N HIS A 120 32.87 -1.65 -28.61
CA HIS A 120 33.17 -2.56 -29.73
C HIS A 120 34.62 -2.42 -30.21
N PHE A 121 35.13 -1.20 -30.32
CA PHE A 121 36.50 -0.94 -30.78
C PHE A 121 37.57 -1.48 -29.81
N LEU A 122 37.38 -1.32 -28.50
CA LEU A 122 38.37 -1.75 -27.50
C LEU A 122 38.32 -3.25 -27.19
N ASN A 123 37.20 -3.92 -27.48
CA ASN A 123 37.16 -5.39 -27.53
C ASN A 123 38.07 -5.97 -28.64
N GLY A 124 38.40 -5.17 -29.66
CA GLY A 124 39.36 -5.53 -30.73
C GLY A 124 40.78 -4.99 -30.54
N SER A 125 41.00 -4.01 -29.66
CA SER A 125 42.32 -3.38 -29.48
C SER A 125 42.51 -2.75 -28.09
N THR A 126 43.64 -2.99 -27.43
CA THR A 126 43.86 -2.63 -26.01
C THR A 126 44.47 -1.24 -25.75
N ASP A 127 44.81 -0.47 -26.78
CA ASP A 127 45.48 0.84 -26.63
C ASP A 127 44.51 2.03 -26.73
N ILE A 128 43.94 2.42 -25.57
CA ILE A 128 43.03 3.56 -25.43
C ILE A 128 43.67 4.89 -25.88
N ASP A 129 44.99 5.06 -25.71
CA ASP A 129 45.66 6.32 -26.06
C ASP A 129 45.85 6.46 -27.58
N ALA A 130 46.07 5.35 -28.29
CA ALA A 130 46.01 5.32 -29.75
C ALA A 130 44.60 5.67 -30.27
N VAL A 131 43.53 5.19 -29.62
CA VAL A 131 42.15 5.57 -29.98
C VAL A 131 41.94 7.07 -29.77
N ALA A 132 42.26 7.57 -28.56
CA ALA A 132 42.09 8.98 -28.20
C ALA A 132 42.78 9.91 -29.20
N LYS A 133 44.03 9.62 -29.54
CA LYS A 133 44.83 10.36 -30.53
C LYS A 133 44.22 10.35 -31.94
N ARG A 134 43.59 9.25 -32.36
CA ARG A 134 43.02 9.09 -33.70
C ARG A 134 41.66 9.79 -33.87
N PHE A 135 40.84 9.81 -32.84
CA PHE A 135 39.54 10.51 -32.84
C PHE A 135 39.63 11.98 -32.37
N GLY A 136 40.82 12.45 -31.97
CA GLY A 136 41.05 13.83 -31.52
C GLY A 136 40.46 14.13 -30.14
N VAL A 137 40.25 13.10 -29.32
CA VAL A 137 39.66 13.19 -27.96
C VAL A 137 40.71 12.91 -26.89
N THR A 138 40.38 13.14 -25.62
CA THR A 138 41.24 12.74 -24.50
C THR A 138 40.98 11.29 -24.09
N ARG A 139 41.97 10.61 -23.50
CA ARG A 139 41.80 9.28 -22.90
C ARG A 139 40.60 9.25 -21.95
N ARG A 140 40.51 10.24 -21.05
CA ARG A 140 39.41 10.44 -20.09
C ARG A 140 38.02 10.56 -20.74
N PHE A 141 37.92 11.04 -21.98
CA PHE A 141 36.64 11.04 -22.71
C PHE A 141 36.21 9.63 -23.09
N ILE A 142 37.15 8.79 -23.56
CA ILE A 142 36.89 7.39 -23.90
C ILE A 142 36.63 6.58 -22.61
N ASP A 143 37.48 6.71 -21.59
CA ASP A 143 37.26 6.07 -20.27
C ASP A 143 35.85 6.39 -19.72
N GLY A 144 35.42 7.65 -19.85
CA GLY A 144 34.08 8.11 -19.45
C GLY A 144 32.93 7.61 -20.34
N ARG A 145 33.18 7.17 -21.57
CA ARG A 145 32.20 6.49 -22.43
C ARG A 145 32.11 4.99 -22.13
N LEU A 146 33.22 4.35 -21.80
CA LEU A 146 33.21 2.96 -21.33
C LEU A 146 32.49 2.82 -19.99
N ARG A 147 32.75 3.74 -19.05
CA ARG A 147 32.04 3.83 -17.77
C ARG A 147 30.52 4.05 -17.91
N LEU A 148 30.07 4.59 -19.05
CA LEU A 148 28.65 4.71 -19.40
C LEU A 148 28.13 3.47 -20.13
N ALA A 149 28.95 2.79 -20.95
CA ALA A 149 28.62 1.51 -21.57
C ALA A 149 28.47 0.35 -20.55
N ASP A 150 29.05 0.52 -19.37
CA ASP A 150 29.04 -0.40 -18.22
C ASP A 150 28.00 0.00 -17.14
N LEU A 151 26.95 0.73 -17.55
CA LEU A 151 25.77 0.99 -16.72
C LEU A 151 24.83 -0.23 -16.72
N ALA A 152 24.12 -0.43 -15.60
CA ALA A 152 23.05 -1.44 -15.51
C ALA A 152 21.99 -1.22 -16.61
N GLU A 153 21.53 -2.32 -17.23
CA GLU A 153 20.78 -2.29 -18.50
C GLU A 153 19.56 -1.34 -18.54
N PRO A 154 18.69 -1.22 -17.50
CA PRO A 154 17.57 -0.28 -17.53
C PRO A 154 18.03 1.19 -17.68
N ILE A 155 19.16 1.54 -17.06
CA ILE A 155 19.73 2.88 -17.05
C ILE A 155 20.41 3.19 -18.40
N PHE A 156 21.09 2.19 -18.98
CA PHE A 156 21.69 2.33 -20.30
C PHE A 156 20.64 2.39 -21.41
N SER A 157 19.58 1.58 -21.32
CA SER A 157 18.43 1.63 -22.24
C SER A 157 17.71 2.98 -22.19
N ALA A 158 17.46 3.54 -20.99
CA ALA A 158 16.90 4.89 -20.86
C ALA A 158 17.80 5.99 -21.47
N LEU A 159 19.13 5.86 -21.35
CA LEU A 159 20.08 6.76 -22.03
C LEU A 159 20.07 6.58 -23.57
N ALA A 160 19.83 5.36 -24.06
CA ALA A 160 19.76 5.07 -25.49
C ALA A 160 18.47 5.58 -26.14
N ASN A 161 17.35 5.52 -25.42
CA ASN A 161 16.05 6.04 -25.85
C ASN A 161 15.97 7.58 -25.75
N GLY A 162 16.82 8.20 -24.91
CA GLY A 162 16.81 9.64 -24.65
C GLY A 162 15.94 10.07 -23.46
N GLU A 163 15.33 9.10 -22.76
CA GLU A 163 14.59 9.29 -21.50
C GLU A 163 15.53 9.80 -20.38
N LEU A 164 16.77 9.31 -20.34
CA LEU A 164 17.77 9.70 -19.35
C LEU A 164 18.81 10.66 -19.94
N THR A 165 18.99 11.82 -19.30
CA THR A 165 20.01 12.80 -19.73
C THR A 165 21.43 12.28 -19.47
N LEU A 166 22.38 12.68 -20.33
CA LEU A 166 23.79 12.29 -20.21
C LEU A 166 24.41 12.65 -18.85
N ASP A 167 23.99 13.76 -18.22
CA ASP A 167 24.54 14.17 -16.91
C ASP A 167 23.94 13.39 -15.73
N MET A 168 22.73 12.85 -15.87
CA MET A 168 22.14 11.88 -14.93
C MET A 168 22.77 10.50 -15.12
N ALA A 169 23.03 10.06 -16.36
CA ALA A 169 23.76 8.83 -16.61
C ALA A 169 25.19 8.87 -16.05
N LYS A 170 25.90 10.01 -16.17
CA LYS A 170 27.19 10.25 -15.49
C LYS A 170 27.09 10.18 -13.95
N ALA A 171 25.93 10.51 -13.38
CA ALA A 171 25.72 10.42 -11.93
C ALA A 171 25.63 8.96 -11.47
N TYR A 172 24.85 8.11 -12.16
CA TYR A 172 24.84 6.66 -11.93
C TYR A 172 26.22 6.02 -12.14
N ALA A 173 26.92 6.42 -13.21
CA ALA A 173 28.25 5.94 -13.57
C ALA A 173 29.38 6.36 -12.59
N SER A 174 29.07 7.12 -11.54
CA SER A 174 30.03 7.42 -10.47
C SER A 174 30.45 6.15 -9.72
N THR A 175 29.51 5.25 -9.40
CA THR A 175 29.78 3.92 -8.86
C THR A 175 29.84 2.85 -9.96
N GLY A 176 30.66 1.82 -9.75
CA GLY A 176 30.70 0.61 -10.59
C GLY A 176 29.77 -0.51 -10.10
N SER A 177 29.11 -0.37 -8.94
CA SER A 177 28.16 -1.38 -8.46
C SER A 177 26.83 -1.26 -9.22
N HIS A 178 26.51 -2.26 -10.04
CA HIS A 178 25.22 -2.36 -10.73
C HIS A 178 24.05 -2.48 -9.74
N GLU A 179 24.23 -3.14 -8.60
CA GLU A 179 23.20 -3.21 -7.55
C GLU A 179 22.88 -1.83 -6.96
N ARG A 180 23.91 -1.02 -6.67
CA ARG A 180 23.75 0.33 -6.14
C ARG A 180 23.15 1.27 -7.19
N GLN A 181 23.51 1.10 -8.46
CA GLN A 181 22.86 1.77 -9.59
C GLN A 181 21.37 1.39 -9.68
N LEU A 182 21.03 0.09 -9.62
CA LEU A 182 19.66 -0.42 -9.71
C LEU A 182 18.79 -0.03 -8.52
N ARG A 183 19.31 -0.06 -7.29
CA ARG A 183 18.62 0.41 -6.06
C ARG A 183 18.20 1.87 -6.21
N VAL A 184 19.13 2.74 -6.61
CA VAL A 184 18.86 4.17 -6.83
C VAL A 184 17.99 4.40 -8.08
N TRP A 185 18.05 3.53 -9.09
CA TRP A 185 17.11 3.57 -10.23
C TRP A 185 15.68 3.23 -9.79
N GLN A 186 15.48 2.18 -9.00
CA GLN A 186 14.16 1.77 -8.50
C GLN A 186 13.51 2.85 -7.63
N THR A 187 14.28 3.50 -6.75
CA THR A 187 13.74 4.60 -5.92
C THR A 187 13.39 5.86 -6.73
N TYR A 188 14.22 6.26 -7.70
CA TYR A 188 14.11 7.60 -8.32
C TYR A 188 13.53 7.63 -9.74
N SER A 189 13.54 6.54 -10.52
CA SER A 189 13.06 6.55 -11.91
C SER A 189 11.57 6.89 -12.07
N ALA A 190 10.75 6.58 -11.05
CA ALA A 190 9.34 6.95 -11.01
C ALA A 190 9.07 8.39 -10.50
N MET A 191 10.10 9.13 -10.06
CA MET A 191 9.93 10.47 -9.52
C MET A 191 9.96 11.55 -10.61
N VAL A 192 8.96 12.43 -10.63
CA VAL A 192 8.80 13.48 -11.67
C VAL A 192 9.93 14.53 -11.63
N HIS A 193 10.63 14.68 -10.50
CA HIS A 193 11.61 15.75 -10.27
C HIS A 193 12.90 15.25 -9.58
N TYR A 194 13.70 14.44 -10.27
CA TYR A 194 15.06 14.07 -9.83
C TYR A 194 16.13 14.58 -10.82
N ASN A 195 17.34 14.86 -10.32
CA ASN A 195 18.42 15.45 -11.11
C ASN A 195 19.78 14.79 -10.84
N ALA A 196 20.76 15.15 -11.65
CA ALA A 196 22.10 14.56 -11.61
C ALA A 196 22.83 14.74 -10.26
N ASP A 197 22.56 15.83 -9.52
CA ASP A 197 23.19 16.08 -8.23
C ASP A 197 22.46 15.37 -7.07
N ALA A 198 21.15 15.16 -7.18
CA ALA A 198 20.41 14.26 -6.29
C ALA A 198 20.92 12.81 -6.42
N ILE A 199 21.07 12.31 -7.66
CA ILE A 199 21.63 10.97 -7.93
C ILE A 199 23.07 10.87 -7.37
N ARG A 200 23.93 11.87 -7.64
CA ARG A 200 25.29 11.93 -7.06
C ARG A 200 25.27 11.92 -5.54
N ARG A 201 24.40 12.72 -4.91
CA ARG A 201 24.29 12.82 -3.44
C ARG A 201 23.82 11.52 -2.81
N VAL A 202 22.84 10.83 -3.40
CA VAL A 202 22.36 9.53 -2.90
C VAL A 202 23.46 8.48 -3.03
N ILE A 203 24.11 8.37 -4.19
CA ILE A 203 25.18 7.39 -4.40
C ILE A 203 26.38 7.67 -3.49
N ALA A 204 26.72 8.94 -3.23
CA ALA A 204 27.82 9.32 -2.34
C ALA A 204 27.49 9.18 -0.84
N ASN A 205 26.26 9.46 -0.42
CA ASN A 205 25.88 9.53 1.00
C ASN A 205 25.30 8.23 1.57
N ASP A 206 25.19 7.14 0.78
CA ASP A 206 24.73 5.83 1.25
C ASP A 206 25.69 5.30 2.35
N THR A 207 25.30 5.51 3.60
CA THR A 207 26.11 5.33 4.80
C THR A 207 25.26 4.73 5.91
N MET A 208 25.72 3.60 6.44
CA MET A 208 25.08 2.90 7.55
C MET A 208 25.57 3.49 8.87
N ARG A 209 24.73 3.49 9.92
CA ARG A 209 25.15 3.88 11.28
C ARG A 209 25.76 2.68 11.98
N ALA A 210 26.77 2.86 12.83
CA ALA A 210 27.32 1.76 13.63
C ALA A 210 26.32 1.09 14.60
N ASN A 211 25.18 1.74 14.90
CA ASN A 211 24.06 1.18 15.66
C ASN A 211 22.92 0.64 14.76
N ASP A 212 23.20 0.36 13.49
CA ASP A 212 22.32 -0.45 12.65
C ASP A 212 22.46 -1.93 13.06
N PRO A 213 21.37 -2.72 13.17
CA PRO A 213 21.45 -4.15 13.50
C PRO A 213 22.45 -4.95 12.66
N ILE A 214 22.61 -4.59 11.38
CA ILE A 214 23.56 -5.23 10.46
C ILE A 214 25.01 -4.87 10.82
N ALA A 215 25.27 -3.61 11.20
CA ALA A 215 26.59 -3.18 11.66
C ALA A 215 26.94 -3.79 13.03
N LEU A 216 25.97 -3.86 13.94
CA LEU A 216 26.11 -4.49 15.26
C LEU A 216 26.43 -6.00 15.15
N LEU A 217 25.78 -6.71 14.23
CA LEU A 217 26.02 -8.14 14.00
C LEU A 217 27.42 -8.42 13.45
N VAL A 218 27.87 -7.62 12.47
CA VAL A 218 29.15 -7.84 11.77
C VAL A 218 30.34 -7.39 12.62
N GLY A 219 30.20 -6.26 13.33
CA GLY A 219 31.26 -5.61 14.09
C GLY A 219 32.30 -4.89 13.22
N VAL A 220 32.84 -3.79 13.75
CA VAL A 220 33.78 -2.90 13.04
C VAL A 220 35.00 -3.66 12.50
N GLU A 221 35.58 -4.56 13.29
CA GLU A 221 36.80 -5.28 12.91
C GLU A 221 36.60 -6.18 11.67
N SER A 222 35.45 -6.88 11.59
CA SER A 222 35.13 -7.75 10.45
C SER A 222 34.85 -6.93 9.18
N TYR A 223 34.23 -5.77 9.35
CA TYR A 223 33.94 -4.83 8.27
C TYR A 223 35.21 -4.19 7.70
N GLU A 224 36.09 -3.68 8.56
CA GLU A 224 37.39 -3.11 8.16
C GLU A 224 38.30 -4.20 7.54
N ALA A 225 38.29 -5.44 8.06
CA ALA A 225 39.01 -6.57 7.47
C ALA A 225 38.51 -6.96 6.07
N ALA A 226 37.24 -6.75 5.76
CA ALA A 226 36.66 -6.93 4.43
C ALA A 226 36.89 -5.73 3.47
N GLY A 227 37.60 -4.69 3.91
CA GLY A 227 37.86 -3.48 3.13
C GLY A 227 36.75 -2.42 3.22
N GLY A 228 35.81 -2.57 4.15
CA GLY A 228 34.88 -1.51 4.52
C GLY A 228 35.61 -0.34 5.18
N VAL A 229 35.10 0.88 5.00
CA VAL A 229 35.70 2.09 5.58
C VAL A 229 34.72 2.76 6.52
N VAL A 230 35.14 2.94 7.78
CA VAL A 230 34.38 3.62 8.82
C VAL A 230 34.84 5.07 8.93
N ASP A 231 33.94 6.01 8.63
CA ASP A 231 34.11 7.43 8.88
C ASP A 231 33.79 7.73 10.36
N ARG A 232 34.84 8.00 11.13
CA ARG A 232 34.79 8.26 12.56
C ARG A 232 34.85 9.77 12.79
N ASP A 233 33.73 10.44 12.55
CA ASP A 233 33.58 11.88 12.73
C ASP A 233 33.91 12.28 14.18
N LEU A 234 35.08 12.90 14.36
CA LEU A 234 35.63 13.30 15.66
C LEU A 234 34.87 14.47 16.32
N PHE A 235 33.85 15.02 15.66
CA PHE A 235 33.15 16.24 16.10
C PHE A 235 31.62 16.10 16.21
N SER A 236 31.01 14.94 15.91
CA SER A 236 29.57 14.75 16.13
C SER A 236 29.22 13.54 17.02
N ASN A 237 28.27 13.75 17.93
CA ASN A 237 27.71 12.72 18.81
C ASN A 237 26.80 11.72 18.06
N ALA A 238 26.88 11.64 16.72
CA ALA A 238 25.94 10.92 15.87
C ALA A 238 26.29 9.44 15.65
N GLY A 239 27.43 8.98 16.19
CA GLY A 239 27.98 7.64 16.02
C GLY A 239 28.85 7.50 14.76
N GLU A 240 29.74 6.50 14.77
CA GLU A 240 30.57 6.15 13.61
C GLU A 240 29.70 5.79 12.39
N ARG A 241 30.13 6.17 11.19
CA ARG A 241 29.41 5.93 9.93
C ARG A 241 30.16 4.96 9.03
N TRP A 242 29.47 3.93 8.57
CA TRP A 242 30.04 2.89 7.73
C TRP A 242 29.76 3.22 6.26
N THR A 243 30.81 3.42 5.47
CA THR A 243 30.71 3.74 4.04
C THR A 243 30.83 2.46 3.20
N ASN A 244 29.91 2.27 2.25
CA ASN A 244 29.66 1.02 1.49
C ASN A 244 28.93 -0.09 2.28
N PRO A 245 27.66 0.15 2.70
CA PRO A 245 26.87 -0.81 3.47
C PRO A 245 26.69 -2.17 2.80
N GLU A 246 26.87 -2.29 1.48
CA GLU A 246 26.88 -3.55 0.74
C GLU A 246 27.87 -4.60 1.31
N ILE A 247 29.01 -4.16 1.86
CA ILE A 247 29.99 -5.05 2.50
C ILE A 247 29.43 -5.62 3.81
N ALA A 248 28.79 -4.79 4.64
CA ALA A 248 28.17 -5.24 5.88
C ALA A 248 26.96 -6.14 5.62
N GLN A 249 26.12 -5.79 4.64
CA GLN A 249 24.99 -6.60 4.20
C GLN A 249 25.44 -7.99 3.72
N THR A 250 26.54 -8.07 2.97
CA THR A 250 27.10 -9.36 2.49
C THR A 250 27.67 -10.20 3.64
N LEU A 251 28.40 -9.59 4.58
CA LEU A 251 28.95 -10.28 5.76
C LEU A 251 27.83 -10.79 6.67
N ALA A 252 26.84 -9.95 6.99
CA ALA A 252 25.69 -10.34 7.80
C ALA A 252 24.91 -11.50 7.17
N ALA A 253 24.64 -11.45 5.86
CA ALA A 253 23.98 -12.54 5.14
C ALA A 253 24.77 -13.87 5.27
N ALA A 254 26.09 -13.84 5.09
CA ALA A 254 26.93 -15.02 5.23
C ALA A 254 26.96 -15.57 6.68
N MET A 255 26.96 -14.69 7.69
CA MET A 255 26.89 -15.07 9.10
C MET A 255 25.53 -15.69 9.46
N MET A 256 24.43 -15.07 9.03
CA MET A 256 23.08 -15.57 9.31
C MET A 256 22.76 -16.87 8.56
N GLU A 257 23.25 -17.05 7.33
CA GLU A 257 23.11 -18.31 6.57
C GLU A 257 23.87 -19.46 7.27
N ALA A 258 25.08 -19.19 7.78
CA ALA A 258 25.85 -20.19 8.53
C ALA A 258 25.15 -20.62 9.82
N GLU A 259 24.57 -19.68 10.58
CA GLU A 259 23.85 -19.98 11.81
C GLU A 259 22.47 -20.60 11.54
N ALA A 260 21.75 -20.17 10.51
CA ALA A 260 20.50 -20.81 10.06
C ALA A 260 20.73 -22.27 9.70
N LYS A 261 21.83 -22.58 9.00
CA LYS A 261 22.24 -23.95 8.74
C LYS A 261 22.57 -24.71 10.03
N ARG A 262 23.33 -24.12 10.96
CA ARG A 262 23.70 -24.75 12.24
C ARG A 262 22.47 -25.12 13.08
N ILE A 263 21.51 -24.21 13.21
CA ILE A 263 20.25 -24.45 13.94
C ILE A 263 19.37 -25.46 13.19
N GLY A 264 19.40 -25.46 11.84
CA GLY A 264 18.70 -26.44 11.01
C GLY A 264 19.21 -27.87 11.23
N GLU A 265 20.53 -28.06 11.27
CA GLU A 265 21.17 -29.34 11.59
C GLU A 265 20.93 -29.77 13.05
N GLU A 266 20.82 -28.83 13.99
CA GLU A 266 20.55 -29.09 15.41
C GLU A 266 19.08 -29.46 15.70
N ARG A 267 18.12 -28.75 15.09
CA ARG A 267 16.67 -28.96 15.30
C ARG A 267 16.02 -29.90 14.27
N GLY A 268 16.74 -30.31 13.23
CA GLY A 268 16.27 -31.22 12.16
C GLY A 268 15.24 -30.61 11.18
N LEU A 269 15.08 -29.29 11.20
CA LEU A 269 14.04 -28.57 10.44
C LEU A 269 14.26 -28.65 8.93
N ALA A 270 13.16 -28.64 8.16
CA ALA A 270 13.18 -28.74 6.69
C ALA A 270 14.00 -27.62 6.03
N TRP A 271 13.92 -26.42 6.60
CA TRP A 271 14.74 -25.26 6.26
C TRP A 271 14.71 -24.23 7.39
N ILE A 272 15.73 -23.37 7.46
CA ILE A 272 15.68 -22.12 8.22
C ILE A 272 16.09 -21.01 7.26
N ARG A 273 15.28 -19.95 7.16
CA ARG A 273 15.55 -18.82 6.25
C ARG A 273 16.06 -17.62 7.05
N PRO A 274 17.28 -17.12 6.82
CA PRO A 274 17.75 -15.91 7.47
C PRO A 274 17.04 -14.67 6.91
N VAL A 275 16.67 -13.75 7.80
CA VAL A 275 16.05 -12.47 7.48
C VAL A 275 16.78 -11.39 8.28
N ALA A 276 17.53 -10.52 7.60
CA ALA A 276 18.29 -9.42 8.21
C ALA A 276 17.39 -8.24 8.65
N SER A 277 16.27 -8.56 9.31
CA SER A 277 15.25 -7.65 9.84
C SER A 277 14.51 -8.35 10.99
N HIS A 278 13.79 -7.56 11.78
CA HIS A 278 12.92 -8.02 12.85
C HIS A 278 11.53 -8.46 12.34
N SER A 279 11.21 -8.22 11.07
CA SER A 279 9.91 -8.57 10.47
C SER A 279 10.05 -9.67 9.43
N THR A 280 9.29 -10.75 9.61
CA THR A 280 9.20 -11.90 8.70
C THR A 280 8.11 -11.76 7.64
N TRP A 281 7.28 -10.71 7.70
CA TRP A 281 6.02 -10.58 6.93
C TRP A 281 6.16 -10.81 5.43
N ASP A 282 7.16 -10.19 4.78
CA ASP A 282 7.35 -10.30 3.34
C ASP A 282 7.91 -11.68 2.94
N ALA A 283 8.86 -12.21 3.74
CA ALA A 283 9.43 -13.54 3.53
C ALA A 283 8.43 -14.68 3.78
N ALA A 284 7.46 -14.46 4.68
CA ALA A 284 6.38 -15.39 5.00
C ALA A 284 5.21 -15.34 4.00
N ARG A 285 5.15 -14.33 3.12
CA ARG A 285 4.00 -14.04 2.23
C ARG A 285 3.58 -15.19 1.30
N SER A 286 4.50 -16.11 1.00
CA SER A 286 4.28 -17.27 0.13
C SER A 286 4.26 -18.61 0.89
N LEU A 287 4.05 -18.60 2.21
CA LEU A 287 4.12 -19.78 3.07
C LEU A 287 2.88 -19.95 3.95
N HIS A 288 2.60 -21.18 4.35
CA HIS A 288 1.52 -21.52 5.27
C HIS A 288 2.06 -21.61 6.72
N ARG A 289 1.67 -20.65 7.56
CA ARG A 289 1.88 -20.70 9.02
C ARG A 289 1.15 -21.90 9.61
N ILE A 290 1.84 -22.70 10.41
CA ILE A 290 1.25 -23.84 11.13
C ILE A 290 0.88 -23.42 12.54
N ALA A 291 -0.35 -23.73 12.94
CA ALA A 291 -0.74 -23.77 14.35
C ALA A 291 -0.29 -25.12 14.93
N LEU A 292 0.67 -25.09 15.86
CA LEU A 292 1.03 -26.28 16.62
C LEU A 292 -0.01 -26.55 17.72
N PRO A 293 -0.29 -27.83 18.04
CA PRO A 293 -1.13 -28.16 19.18
C PRO A 293 -0.42 -27.78 20.49
N VAL A 294 -1.21 -27.26 21.43
CA VAL A 294 -0.83 -27.15 22.84
C VAL A 294 -0.68 -28.57 23.40
N GLN A 295 0.20 -28.79 24.38
CA GLN A 295 0.28 -30.10 25.03
C GLN A 295 -1.07 -30.47 25.66
N PRO A 296 -1.61 -31.67 25.36
CA PRO A 296 -2.85 -32.14 25.97
C PRO A 296 -2.70 -32.26 27.48
N MET A 297 -3.81 -32.09 28.19
CA MET A 297 -3.83 -32.22 29.64
C MET A 297 -3.78 -33.70 30.03
N SER A 298 -2.86 -34.09 30.93
CA SER A 298 -2.82 -35.46 31.42
C SER A 298 -4.04 -35.76 32.31
N PRO A 299 -4.44 -37.03 32.50
CA PRO A 299 -5.64 -37.36 33.26
C PRO A 299 -5.63 -36.82 34.71
N ALA A 300 -4.46 -36.78 35.35
CA ALA A 300 -4.30 -36.24 36.70
C ALA A 300 -4.37 -34.71 36.76
N GLU A 301 -3.85 -34.01 35.74
CA GLU A 301 -3.97 -32.54 35.65
C GLU A 301 -5.41 -32.13 35.34
N ALA A 302 -6.13 -32.90 34.51
CA ALA A 302 -7.54 -32.65 34.22
C ALA A 302 -8.39 -32.82 35.48
N GLN A 303 -8.17 -33.88 36.26
CA GLN A 303 -8.79 -34.04 37.57
C GLN A 303 -8.45 -32.88 38.51
N ARG A 304 -7.19 -32.40 38.51
CA ARG A 304 -6.78 -31.25 39.34
C ARG A 304 -7.50 -29.96 38.93
N VAL A 305 -7.75 -29.73 37.64
CA VAL A 305 -8.57 -28.61 37.15
C VAL A 305 -10.03 -28.76 37.58
N ASP A 306 -10.63 -29.95 37.41
CA ASP A 306 -12.00 -30.24 37.86
C ASP A 306 -12.16 -29.98 39.39
N GLU A 307 -11.15 -30.36 40.19
CA GLU A 307 -11.08 -30.09 41.65
C GLU A 307 -10.96 -28.60 41.98
N ILE A 308 -10.15 -27.85 41.23
CA ILE A 308 -9.95 -26.40 41.43
C ILE A 308 -11.22 -25.63 41.06
N GLU A 309 -11.83 -25.91 39.91
CA GLU A 309 -13.07 -25.26 39.46
C GLU A 309 -14.23 -25.51 40.44
N GLN A 310 -14.35 -26.72 40.99
CA GLN A 310 -15.31 -26.99 42.06
C GLN A 310 -15.02 -26.15 43.31
N ARG A 311 -13.77 -26.12 43.80
CA ARG A 311 -13.42 -25.41 45.04
C ARG A 311 -13.60 -23.90 44.91
N MET A 312 -13.27 -23.31 43.76
CA MET A 312 -13.52 -21.88 43.49
C MET A 312 -15.03 -21.58 43.48
N GLY A 313 -15.85 -22.45 42.87
CA GLY A 313 -17.31 -22.30 42.89
C GLY A 313 -17.95 -22.49 44.28
N GLU A 314 -17.34 -23.27 45.17
CA GLU A 314 -17.73 -23.38 46.59
C GLU A 314 -17.34 -22.10 47.37
N LEU A 315 -16.11 -21.61 47.20
CA LEU A 315 -15.64 -20.37 47.83
C LEU A 315 -16.47 -19.16 47.44
N GLN A 316 -16.84 -19.04 46.16
CA GLN A 316 -17.69 -17.95 45.67
C GLN A 316 -19.08 -17.97 46.34
N GLN A 317 -19.68 -19.15 46.56
CA GLN A 317 -20.94 -19.28 47.31
C GLN A 317 -20.78 -19.00 48.81
N GLU A 318 -19.61 -19.25 49.38
CA GLU A 318 -19.30 -18.89 50.78
C GLU A 318 -19.14 -17.36 50.92
N MET A 319 -18.55 -16.69 49.92
CA MET A 319 -18.39 -15.23 49.83
C MET A 319 -19.70 -14.48 49.53
N GLU A 320 -20.68 -15.11 48.87
CA GLU A 320 -22.04 -14.57 48.65
C GLU A 320 -22.94 -14.56 49.91
N ASN A 321 -22.41 -14.99 51.07
CA ASN A 321 -23.15 -15.04 52.33
C ASN A 321 -23.08 -13.72 53.13
N ASP A 322 -24.19 -12.97 53.18
CA ASP A 322 -24.36 -11.73 53.97
C ASP A 322 -24.04 -11.87 55.49
N GLU A 323 -23.98 -13.08 56.05
CA GLU A 323 -23.61 -13.32 57.46
C GLU A 323 -22.10 -13.63 57.68
N LEU A 324 -21.27 -13.60 56.64
CA LEU A 324 -19.83 -13.89 56.73
C LEU A 324 -19.05 -12.77 57.44
N THR A 325 -17.96 -13.11 58.16
CA THR A 325 -17.08 -12.13 58.80
C THR A 325 -16.00 -11.61 57.84
N GLU A 326 -15.57 -10.36 58.02
CA GLU A 326 -14.51 -9.71 57.24
C GLU A 326 -13.18 -10.51 57.24
N GLU A 327 -12.83 -11.13 58.37
CA GLU A 327 -11.68 -12.03 58.52
C GLU A 327 -11.85 -13.39 57.80
N ALA A 328 -13.08 -13.82 57.51
CA ALA A 328 -13.37 -15.05 56.76
C ALA A 328 -13.52 -14.77 55.25
N PHE A 329 -14.14 -13.65 54.87
CA PHE A 329 -14.21 -13.19 53.48
C PHE A 329 -12.80 -13.05 52.89
N THR A 330 -11.92 -12.32 53.58
CA THR A 330 -10.52 -12.12 53.15
C THR A 330 -9.68 -13.41 53.14
N ALA A 331 -10.10 -14.46 53.86
CA ALA A 331 -9.48 -15.78 53.77
C ALA A 331 -9.98 -16.59 52.56
N CYS A 332 -11.27 -16.48 52.23
CA CYS A 332 -11.86 -17.15 51.06
C CYS A 332 -11.36 -16.52 49.75
N ASP A 333 -11.30 -15.19 49.71
CA ASP A 333 -10.75 -14.36 48.62
C ASP A 333 -9.30 -14.77 48.30
N ALA A 334 -8.44 -14.85 49.33
CA ALA A 334 -7.04 -15.29 49.19
C ALA A 334 -6.88 -16.78 48.83
N GLU A 335 -7.83 -17.66 49.18
CA GLU A 335 -7.83 -19.05 48.72
C GLU A 335 -8.25 -19.14 47.24
N HIS A 336 -9.26 -18.35 46.84
CA HIS A 336 -9.76 -18.26 45.48
C HIS A 336 -8.69 -17.73 44.50
N ASP A 337 -7.98 -16.66 44.86
CA ASP A 337 -6.89 -16.11 44.05
C ASP A 337 -5.72 -17.11 43.89
N ALA A 338 -5.32 -17.79 44.97
CA ALA A 338 -4.25 -18.79 44.92
C ALA A 338 -4.63 -20.01 44.05
N LEU A 339 -5.90 -20.40 44.06
CA LEU A 339 -6.45 -21.43 43.17
C LEU A 339 -6.52 -20.94 41.72
N GLY A 340 -6.83 -19.66 41.49
CA GLY A 340 -6.76 -19.00 40.18
C GLY A 340 -5.35 -18.99 39.59
N GLU A 341 -4.32 -18.67 40.39
CA GLU A 341 -2.92 -18.78 39.96
C GLU A 341 -2.51 -20.22 39.62
N GLU A 342 -2.93 -21.22 40.40
CA GLU A 342 -2.68 -22.64 40.10
C GLU A 342 -3.37 -23.07 38.79
N LEU A 343 -4.62 -22.66 38.59
CA LEU A 343 -5.40 -22.92 37.37
C LEU A 343 -4.73 -22.29 36.13
N GLU A 344 -4.34 -21.02 36.20
CA GLU A 344 -3.68 -20.35 35.08
C GLU A 344 -2.31 -20.98 34.78
N ALA A 345 -1.57 -21.41 35.80
CA ALA A 345 -0.32 -22.16 35.64
C ALA A 345 -0.54 -23.53 34.96
N LEU A 346 -1.61 -24.26 35.30
CA LEU A 346 -1.99 -25.53 34.68
C LEU A 346 -2.51 -25.36 33.24
N GLN A 347 -3.06 -24.19 32.88
CA GLN A 347 -3.52 -23.86 31.54
C GLN A 347 -2.39 -23.32 30.62
N ARG A 348 -1.39 -22.62 31.17
CA ARG A 348 -0.26 -21.98 30.45
C ARG A 348 0.77 -22.99 29.91
N ARG A 349 0.34 -23.85 28.98
CA ARG A 349 1.14 -24.95 28.40
C ARG A 349 1.88 -24.55 27.12
N PRO A 350 3.16 -24.93 26.93
CA PRO A 350 3.88 -24.67 25.68
C PRO A 350 3.41 -25.61 24.56
N SER A 351 3.35 -25.09 23.34
CA SER A 351 3.05 -25.87 22.13
C SER A 351 4.21 -26.79 21.76
N VAL A 352 3.91 -28.03 21.40
CA VAL A 352 4.93 -29.03 20.99
C VAL A 352 4.90 -29.23 19.48
N LEU A 353 6.08 -29.31 18.86
CA LEU A 353 6.27 -29.71 17.47
C LEU A 353 6.34 -31.24 17.39
N PRO A 354 5.36 -31.93 16.76
CA PRO A 354 5.43 -33.38 16.57
C PRO A 354 6.63 -33.78 15.71
N ALA A 355 7.31 -34.88 16.09
CA ALA A 355 8.52 -35.35 15.41
C ALA A 355 8.33 -35.60 13.90
N GLU A 356 7.13 -36.00 13.48
CA GLU A 356 6.77 -36.23 12.07
C GLU A 356 6.70 -34.94 11.22
N LEU A 357 6.54 -33.78 11.86
CA LEU A 357 6.47 -32.48 11.18
C LEU A 357 7.83 -31.77 11.12
N VAL A 358 8.78 -32.12 11.98
CA VAL A 358 10.12 -31.52 12.04
C VAL A 358 10.78 -31.46 10.64
N SER A 359 10.77 -32.57 9.90
CA SER A 359 11.33 -32.67 8.54
C SER A 359 10.51 -31.99 7.43
N ARG A 360 9.40 -31.34 7.77
CA ARG A 360 8.43 -30.72 6.84
C ARG A 360 8.20 -29.23 7.07
N VAL A 361 8.57 -28.73 8.24
CA VAL A 361 8.37 -27.32 8.62
C VAL A 361 9.70 -26.58 8.68
N GLY A 362 9.65 -25.28 8.44
CA GLY A 362 10.78 -24.38 8.60
C GLY A 362 10.44 -23.17 9.46
N ALA A 363 11.47 -22.41 9.81
CA ALA A 363 11.39 -21.23 10.66
C ALA A 363 12.26 -20.10 10.10
N PHE A 364 12.06 -18.88 10.59
CA PHE A 364 12.87 -17.73 10.21
C PHE A 364 13.93 -17.41 11.27
N LEU A 365 15.18 -17.18 10.85
CA LEU A 365 16.21 -16.62 11.72
C LEU A 365 16.23 -15.11 11.50
N THR A 366 15.61 -14.37 12.43
CA THR A 366 15.46 -12.91 12.39
C THR A 366 16.67 -12.21 12.98
N LEU A 367 16.81 -10.91 12.70
CA LEU A 367 17.82 -10.05 13.32
C LEU A 367 17.14 -9.03 14.25
N SER A 368 17.46 -9.09 15.54
CA SER A 368 16.93 -8.18 16.55
C SER A 368 17.48 -6.76 16.40
N GLN A 369 16.84 -5.78 17.04
CA GLN A 369 17.34 -4.39 17.03
C GLN A 369 18.71 -4.22 17.71
N THR A 370 19.18 -5.20 18.49
CA THR A 370 20.51 -5.20 19.14
C THR A 370 21.56 -5.97 18.33
N GLY A 371 21.24 -6.41 17.11
CA GLY A 371 22.15 -7.19 16.27
C GLY A 371 22.29 -8.67 16.66
N THR A 372 21.46 -9.18 17.58
CA THR A 372 21.43 -10.62 17.92
C THR A 372 20.53 -11.38 16.95
N MET A 373 20.98 -12.55 16.50
CA MET A 373 20.13 -13.46 15.72
C MET A 373 19.12 -14.13 16.65
N VAL A 374 17.84 -14.14 16.27
CA VAL A 374 16.75 -14.73 17.06
C VAL A 374 15.87 -15.60 16.15
N LEU A 375 15.69 -16.86 16.53
CA LEU A 375 14.79 -17.78 15.82
C LEU A 375 13.33 -17.40 16.12
N ASP A 376 12.53 -17.14 15.09
CA ASP A 376 11.07 -17.06 15.19
C ASP A 376 10.56 -18.47 15.51
N GLU A 377 9.93 -18.64 16.68
CA GLU A 377 9.35 -19.93 17.09
C GLU A 377 8.03 -20.23 16.36
N THR A 378 7.59 -19.35 15.46
CA THR A 378 6.52 -19.63 14.50
C THR A 378 7.02 -20.53 13.38
N TYR A 379 6.37 -21.68 13.21
CA TYR A 379 6.67 -22.63 12.13
C TYR A 379 5.81 -22.38 10.88
N TYR A 380 6.44 -22.58 9.72
CA TYR A 380 5.88 -22.37 8.39
C TYR A 380 6.12 -23.59 7.49
N SER A 381 5.34 -23.70 6.41
CA SER A 381 5.40 -24.82 5.47
C SER A 381 5.08 -24.35 4.04
N GLU A 382 5.61 -25.07 3.04
CA GLU A 382 5.38 -24.77 1.62
C GLU A 382 4.09 -25.42 1.06
N THR A 383 3.41 -26.22 1.87
CA THR A 383 2.14 -26.89 1.58
C THR A 383 1.19 -26.73 2.76
N PRO A 384 -0.14 -26.61 2.57
CA PRO A 384 -1.08 -26.48 3.68
C PRO A 384 -1.18 -27.78 4.49
N ILE A 385 -0.60 -27.76 5.70
CA ILE A 385 -0.65 -28.84 6.68
C ILE A 385 -1.57 -28.42 7.82
N ARG A 386 -2.54 -29.27 8.18
CA ARG A 386 -3.33 -29.11 9.41
C ARG A 386 -2.93 -30.17 10.42
N VAL A 387 -2.67 -29.75 11.66
CA VAL A 387 -2.51 -30.63 12.81
C VAL A 387 -3.81 -30.59 13.62
N THR A 388 -4.30 -31.76 14.02
CA THR A 388 -5.47 -31.90 14.90
C THR A 388 -5.13 -32.87 16.02
N VAL A 389 -5.54 -32.54 17.25
CA VAL A 389 -5.53 -33.50 18.35
C VAL A 389 -6.74 -34.42 18.16
N VAL A 390 -6.53 -35.72 18.27
CA VAL A 390 -7.60 -36.73 18.27
C VAL A 390 -7.67 -37.32 19.66
N GLU A 391 -8.76 -37.02 20.35
CA GLU A 391 -9.15 -37.73 21.56
C GLU A 391 -9.54 -39.18 21.18
N PRO A 392 -9.10 -40.20 21.93
CA PRO A 392 -9.40 -41.59 21.61
C PRO A 392 -10.89 -41.87 21.82
N GLU A 393 -11.55 -42.46 20.82
CA GLU A 393 -12.95 -42.89 20.98
C GLU A 393 -13.09 -43.96 22.09
N PRO A 394 -14.18 -43.93 22.87
CA PRO A 394 -14.42 -44.93 23.91
C PRO A 394 -14.61 -46.30 23.27
N VAL A 395 -13.76 -47.26 23.64
CA VAL A 395 -13.85 -48.64 23.16
C VAL A 395 -15.08 -49.30 23.80
N GLU A 396 -16.18 -49.39 23.04
CA GLU A 396 -17.30 -50.27 23.41
C GLU A 396 -16.81 -51.71 23.49
N GLY A 397 -17.16 -52.41 24.57
CA GLY A 397 -16.63 -53.74 24.87
C GLY A 397 -17.08 -54.80 23.87
N ASP A 398 -16.13 -55.66 23.45
CA ASP A 398 -16.41 -56.84 22.63
C ASP A 398 -17.44 -57.73 23.34
N ASN A 399 -18.62 -57.89 22.73
CA ASN A 399 -19.77 -58.53 23.36
C ASN A 399 -19.70 -60.06 23.17
N GLY A 400 -18.71 -60.65 23.84
CA GLY A 400 -18.33 -62.06 23.77
C GLY A 400 -19.46 -63.01 24.16
N LYS A 401 -20.03 -63.69 23.17
CA LYS A 401 -21.21 -64.56 23.29
C LYS A 401 -20.92 -65.92 23.93
N THR A 402 -21.58 -66.25 25.04
CA THR A 402 -21.77 -67.62 25.57
C THR A 402 -23.16 -67.82 26.19
N ASP A 403 -23.68 -69.05 26.16
CA ASP A 403 -25.06 -69.44 26.51
C ASP A 403 -25.26 -69.88 27.99
N GLU A 404 -26.53 -69.80 28.44
CA GLU A 404 -27.23 -70.62 29.46
C GLU A 404 -26.51 -71.09 30.76
N THR A 405 -27.00 -70.68 31.95
CA THR A 405 -27.89 -71.54 32.80
C THR A 405 -28.32 -70.93 34.17
N ASP A 406 -29.62 -71.10 34.46
CA ASP A 406 -30.28 -71.46 35.74
C ASP A 406 -30.36 -70.52 37.00
N ASP A 407 -31.45 -70.76 37.74
CA ASP A 407 -32.09 -70.07 38.88
C ASP A 407 -31.30 -69.22 39.91
N GLY A 408 -31.93 -68.12 40.36
CA GLY A 408 -31.62 -67.43 41.63
C GLY A 408 -32.43 -66.14 41.89
N VAL A 409 -33.23 -66.08 42.97
CA VAL A 409 -33.97 -64.87 43.39
C VAL A 409 -33.34 -64.23 44.62
N ALA A 410 -33.00 -62.94 44.54
CA ALA A 410 -32.78 -62.06 45.69
C ALA A 410 -32.96 -60.59 45.30
N ASP A 411 -33.68 -59.82 46.12
CA ASP A 411 -33.63 -58.35 46.09
C ASP A 411 -32.31 -57.87 46.73
N GLY A 412 -31.73 -56.78 46.22
CA GLY A 412 -30.52 -56.19 46.77
C GLY A 412 -30.21 -54.82 46.16
N GLU A 413 -30.40 -53.77 46.95
CA GLU A 413 -29.84 -52.44 46.66
C GLU A 413 -28.32 -52.53 46.83
N GLY A 414 -27.56 -52.06 45.82
CA GLY A 414 -26.11 -52.14 45.79
C GLY A 414 -25.52 -50.90 45.13
N GLU A 415 -24.56 -50.27 45.81
CA GLU A 415 -23.95 -49.02 45.39
C GLU A 415 -23.03 -49.22 44.18
N GLY A 416 -23.04 -48.27 43.24
CA GLY A 416 -22.20 -48.34 42.05
C GLY A 416 -20.76 -47.93 42.35
N GLU A 417 -19.92 -48.89 42.74
CA GLU A 417 -18.48 -48.67 42.89
C GLU A 417 -17.85 -48.15 41.58
N GLY A 418 -16.89 -47.23 41.71
CA GLY A 418 -16.38 -46.44 40.59
C GLY A 418 -15.60 -47.26 39.56
N LEU A 419 -16.10 -47.30 38.32
CA LEU A 419 -15.31 -47.72 37.16
C LEU A 419 -14.26 -46.65 36.83
N GLU A 420 -13.03 -46.89 37.27
CA GLU A 420 -11.84 -46.06 37.02
C GLU A 420 -11.59 -45.88 35.51
N ARG A 421 -12.05 -44.76 34.96
CA ARG A 421 -11.93 -44.43 33.54
C ARG A 421 -10.51 -43.97 33.21
N VAL A 422 -9.62 -44.94 32.93
CA VAL A 422 -8.29 -44.69 32.39
C VAL A 422 -8.41 -43.98 31.02
N ARG A 423 -8.39 -42.63 31.03
CA ARG A 423 -8.26 -41.81 29.82
C ARG A 423 -6.90 -42.11 29.18
N ALA A 424 -6.91 -42.73 27.99
CA ALA A 424 -5.69 -43.02 27.24
C ALA A 424 -5.06 -41.75 26.66
N GLU A 425 -3.74 -41.78 26.41
CA GLU A 425 -3.00 -40.64 25.86
C GLU A 425 -3.52 -40.25 24.46
N PRO A 426 -3.88 -38.98 24.21
CA PRO A 426 -4.41 -38.55 22.92
C PRO A 426 -3.30 -38.46 21.86
N THR A 427 -3.69 -38.63 20.59
CA THR A 427 -2.75 -38.73 19.46
C THR A 427 -2.96 -37.62 18.44
N PHE A 428 -1.91 -37.30 17.67
CA PHE A 428 -1.96 -36.24 16.67
C PHE A 428 -2.31 -36.79 15.29
N ARG A 429 -3.24 -36.15 14.60
CA ARG A 429 -3.63 -36.43 13.22
C ARG A 429 -3.21 -35.28 12.31
N ILE A 430 -2.41 -35.60 11.31
CA ILE A 430 -1.86 -34.67 10.33
C ILE A 430 -2.64 -34.86 9.02
N GLU A 431 -3.19 -33.77 8.47
CA GLU A 431 -3.93 -33.78 7.20
C GLU A 431 -3.34 -32.77 6.20
N GLU A 432 -3.27 -33.18 4.93
CA GLU A 432 -2.77 -32.38 3.81
C GLU A 432 -3.91 -32.01 2.87
N GLY A 433 -4.11 -30.73 2.58
CA GLY A 433 -5.10 -30.30 1.60
C GLY A 433 -5.47 -28.82 1.67
N ALA A 434 -6.02 -28.30 0.56
CA ALA A 434 -6.62 -26.98 0.53
C ALA A 434 -7.95 -26.98 1.29
N ALA A 435 -8.15 -26.00 2.19
CA ALA A 435 -9.24 -26.03 3.15
C ALA A 435 -10.61 -25.66 2.55
N THR A 436 -11.59 -26.53 2.73
CA THR A 436 -12.98 -26.09 2.96
C THR A 436 -13.14 -25.72 4.44
N PRO A 437 -13.70 -24.56 4.81
CA PRO A 437 -13.82 -24.15 6.19
C PRO A 437 -14.88 -24.98 6.94
N VAL A 438 -14.45 -25.77 7.93
CA VAL A 438 -15.33 -26.36 8.95
C VAL A 438 -15.00 -25.71 10.28
N THR A 439 -15.82 -24.75 10.68
CA THR A 439 -15.66 -24.01 11.94
C THR A 439 -16.17 -24.85 13.10
N ALA A 440 -15.25 -25.31 13.94
CA ALA A 440 -15.55 -25.90 15.25
C ALA A 440 -14.62 -25.26 16.30
N GLY A 441 -15.24 -24.65 17.31
CA GLY A 441 -14.62 -23.87 18.36
C GLY A 441 -15.73 -23.15 19.14
N ASN A 442 -15.54 -22.93 20.44
CA ASN A 442 -16.59 -22.39 21.32
C ASN A 442 -17.08 -21.01 20.84
N PRO A 443 -18.34 -20.64 21.14
CA PRO A 443 -18.98 -19.45 20.57
C PRO A 443 -18.27 -18.18 21.03
N LYS A 444 -17.41 -17.66 20.15
CA LYS A 444 -16.83 -16.33 20.30
C LYS A 444 -17.98 -15.31 20.27
N GLU A 445 -18.02 -14.44 21.28
CA GLU A 445 -19.05 -13.42 21.40
C GLU A 445 -19.13 -12.58 20.13
N VAL A 446 -20.34 -12.44 19.58
CA VAL A 446 -20.56 -11.82 18.28
C VAL A 446 -20.75 -10.33 18.48
N ASP A 447 -19.77 -9.55 18.01
CA ASP A 447 -19.83 -8.09 17.91
C ASP A 447 -21.23 -7.64 17.42
N PRO A 448 -21.98 -6.82 18.18
CA PRO A 448 -23.35 -6.48 17.87
C PRO A 448 -23.50 -5.74 16.53
N ASP A 449 -22.50 -4.98 16.11
CA ASP A 449 -22.48 -4.31 14.80
C ASP A 449 -22.35 -5.32 13.64
N ASN A 450 -21.82 -6.51 13.92
CA ASN A 450 -21.59 -7.59 12.95
C ASN A 450 -22.60 -8.76 13.06
N ALA A 451 -23.65 -8.61 13.88
CA ALA A 451 -24.66 -9.63 14.10
C ALA A 451 -25.73 -9.66 12.98
N ALA A 452 -25.95 -10.84 12.39
CA ALA A 452 -27.14 -11.12 11.59
C ALA A 452 -28.36 -11.38 12.52
N PRO A 453 -29.60 -11.22 12.02
CA PRO A 453 -30.79 -11.63 12.76
C PRO A 453 -30.67 -13.07 13.27
N GLY A 454 -31.01 -13.28 14.55
CA GLY A 454 -30.74 -14.53 15.25
C GLY A 454 -29.31 -14.70 15.79
N GLY A 455 -28.55 -13.62 15.97
CA GLY A 455 -27.31 -13.59 16.78
C GLY A 455 -26.08 -14.26 16.16
N LYS A 456 -26.10 -14.58 14.85
CA LYS A 456 -24.96 -15.20 14.16
C LYS A 456 -24.12 -14.14 13.47
N ALA A 457 -22.80 -14.22 13.56
CA ALA A 457 -21.91 -13.32 12.84
C ALA A 457 -22.19 -13.33 11.32
N LEU A 458 -22.18 -12.16 10.69
CA LEU A 458 -22.16 -12.03 9.24
C LEU A 458 -20.83 -12.56 8.69
N SER A 459 -20.81 -13.05 7.45
CA SER A 459 -19.54 -13.36 6.76
C SER A 459 -18.75 -12.07 6.55
N GLN A 460 -17.42 -12.10 6.71
CA GLN A 460 -16.56 -10.91 6.60
C GLN A 460 -16.85 -10.07 5.34
N VAL A 461 -16.89 -10.71 4.17
CA VAL A 461 -17.21 -10.06 2.87
C VAL A 461 -18.58 -9.37 2.87
N LEU A 462 -19.59 -9.90 3.57
CA LEU A 462 -20.90 -9.24 3.70
C LEU A 462 -20.82 -8.04 4.66
N SER A 463 -20.11 -8.19 5.77
CA SER A 463 -19.87 -7.12 6.74
C SER A 463 -19.16 -5.92 6.07
N ASP A 464 -18.11 -6.20 5.31
CA ASP A 464 -17.34 -5.20 4.56
C ASP A 464 -18.21 -4.47 3.52
N GLN A 465 -19.05 -5.19 2.76
CA GLN A 465 -19.98 -4.56 1.80
C GLN A 465 -21.06 -3.71 2.47
N LEU A 466 -21.61 -4.13 3.61
CA LEU A 466 -22.60 -3.34 4.35
C LEU A 466 -21.94 -2.11 4.99
N ALA A 467 -20.72 -2.21 5.51
CA ALA A 467 -19.95 -1.07 6.02
C ALA A 467 -19.70 0.00 4.94
N MET A 468 -19.33 -0.42 3.73
CA MET A 468 -19.19 0.47 2.57
C MET A 468 -20.54 1.10 2.18
N GLN A 469 -21.62 0.31 2.08
CA GLN A 469 -22.94 0.82 1.72
C GLN A 469 -23.50 1.80 2.79
N ARG A 470 -23.23 1.58 4.08
CA ARG A 470 -23.54 2.52 5.16
C ARG A 470 -22.76 3.83 5.01
N ARG A 471 -21.48 3.78 4.65
CA ARG A 471 -20.65 4.96 4.35
C ARG A 471 -21.17 5.74 3.13
N ASP A 472 -21.60 5.06 2.07
CA ASP A 472 -22.21 5.69 0.89
C ASP A 472 -23.46 6.51 1.28
N VAL A 473 -24.29 5.99 2.20
CA VAL A 473 -25.50 6.67 2.72
C VAL A 473 -25.18 7.94 3.52
N LEU A 474 -24.17 7.89 4.40
CA LEU A 474 -23.73 9.08 5.14
C LEU A 474 -23.18 10.16 4.18
N ALA A 475 -22.36 9.74 3.20
CA ALA A 475 -21.80 10.63 2.20
C ALA A 475 -22.87 11.33 1.33
N ALA A 476 -23.86 10.57 0.85
CA ALA A 476 -24.99 11.13 0.10
C ALA A 476 -25.77 12.19 0.91
N SER A 477 -25.87 11.99 2.23
CA SER A 477 -26.53 12.92 3.15
C SER A 477 -25.66 14.16 3.46
N LEU A 478 -24.34 13.99 3.59
CA LEU A 478 -23.40 15.08 3.90
C LEU A 478 -23.28 16.11 2.76
N ILE A 479 -23.42 15.70 1.50
CA ILE A 479 -23.40 16.60 0.33
C ILE A 479 -24.47 17.71 0.43
N ALA A 480 -25.62 17.41 1.04
CA ALA A 480 -26.69 18.39 1.25
C ALA A 480 -26.37 19.44 2.34
N SER A 481 -25.29 19.27 3.10
CA SER A 481 -24.88 20.14 4.21
C SER A 481 -23.42 20.61 4.09
N PRO A 482 -23.07 21.48 3.11
CA PRO A 482 -21.68 21.91 2.89
C PRO A 482 -21.02 22.61 4.10
N GLY A 483 -21.82 23.25 4.98
CA GLY A 483 -21.31 23.80 6.25
C GLY A 483 -20.74 22.72 7.17
N LEU A 484 -21.47 21.63 7.40
CA LEU A 484 -21.00 20.50 8.21
C LEU A 484 -19.79 19.80 7.57
N ALA A 485 -19.72 19.76 6.23
CA ALA A 485 -18.57 19.26 5.50
C ALA A 485 -17.32 20.14 5.71
N LEU A 486 -17.49 21.47 5.71
CA LEU A 486 -16.43 22.43 6.05
C LEU A 486 -15.99 22.28 7.52
N ASP A 487 -16.93 22.19 8.45
CA ASP A 487 -16.66 22.03 9.89
C ASP A 487 -15.89 20.74 10.17
N TYR A 488 -16.29 19.61 9.58
CA TYR A 488 -15.61 18.32 9.71
C TYR A 488 -14.18 18.35 9.13
N MET A 489 -14.00 18.98 7.95
CA MET A 489 -12.66 19.16 7.36
C MET A 489 -11.77 20.03 8.26
N LEU A 490 -12.28 21.16 8.78
CA LEU A 490 -11.54 22.06 9.66
C LEU A 490 -11.20 21.40 11.00
N PHE A 491 -12.14 20.64 11.60
CA PHE A 491 -11.91 19.87 12.81
C PHE A 491 -10.73 18.91 12.65
N ALA A 492 -10.76 18.03 11.65
CA ALA A 492 -9.70 17.05 11.43
C ALA A 492 -8.35 17.67 11.03
N MET A 493 -8.36 18.84 10.36
CA MET A 493 -7.15 19.62 10.08
C MET A 493 -6.50 20.23 11.34
N VAL A 494 -7.29 20.48 12.39
CA VAL A 494 -6.86 21.11 13.64
C VAL A 494 -6.47 20.06 14.69
N ASP A 495 -7.22 18.96 14.82
CA ASP A 495 -6.98 17.96 15.87
C ASP A 495 -5.72 17.14 15.61
N ALA A 496 -5.49 16.71 14.36
CA ALA A 496 -4.25 16.08 13.91
C ALA A 496 -2.98 16.95 14.09
N ARG A 497 -3.12 18.25 14.40
CA ARG A 497 -1.99 19.14 14.77
C ARG A 497 -1.74 19.24 16.29
N ARG A 498 -2.64 18.73 17.14
CA ARG A 498 -2.53 18.83 18.61
C ARG A 498 -1.68 17.72 19.24
N GLY A 499 -1.31 16.71 18.47
CA GLY A 499 -0.40 15.64 18.91
C GLY A 499 -1.07 14.48 19.66
N THR A 500 -2.40 14.54 19.80
CA THR A 500 -3.25 13.37 20.08
C THR A 500 -3.01 12.32 19.00
N SER A 501 -2.84 11.05 19.38
CA SER A 501 -2.69 9.93 18.44
C SER A 501 -4.04 9.28 18.13
N SER A 502 -5.07 10.11 17.96
CA SER A 502 -6.40 9.70 17.56
C SER A 502 -6.49 9.52 16.04
N ASN A 503 -7.25 8.51 15.60
CA ASN A 503 -7.42 8.20 14.18
C ASN A 503 -8.62 8.96 13.62
N ASP A 504 -8.48 10.29 13.49
CA ASP A 504 -9.57 11.28 13.30
C ASP A 504 -10.37 11.16 11.99
N GLY A 505 -10.19 10.08 11.22
CA GLY A 505 -10.94 9.75 10.01
C GLY A 505 -10.59 10.57 8.77
N THR A 506 -9.68 11.55 8.87
CA THR A 506 -9.20 12.30 7.70
C THR A 506 -7.73 12.65 7.85
N THR A 507 -7.09 12.91 6.71
CA THR A 507 -5.95 13.82 6.68
C THR A 507 -6.16 14.85 5.56
N ILE A 508 -5.65 16.07 5.75
CA ILE A 508 -4.72 16.63 4.76
C ILE A 508 -3.47 15.74 4.89
N SER A 509 -3.19 14.78 4.02
CA SER A 509 -3.63 14.51 2.64
C SER A 509 -4.95 13.76 2.40
N ALA A 510 -5.88 14.38 1.68
CA ALA A 510 -7.12 13.73 1.23
C ALA A 510 -6.83 12.70 0.13
N HIS A 511 -6.70 11.43 0.52
CA HIS A 511 -6.71 10.28 -0.38
C HIS A 511 -8.12 9.67 -0.46
N ALA A 512 -8.38 8.87 -1.48
CA ALA A 512 -9.57 8.01 -1.49
C ALA A 512 -9.49 6.98 -0.34
N PRO A 513 -10.62 6.62 0.28
CA PRO A 513 -10.66 5.70 1.41
C PRO A 513 -10.05 4.34 1.04
N GLN A 514 -9.43 3.65 2.01
CA GLN A 514 -8.90 2.29 1.80
C GLN A 514 -10.04 1.25 1.83
N ASP A 515 -10.91 1.32 0.83
CA ASP A 515 -12.07 0.44 0.66
C ASP A 515 -11.63 -1.05 0.69
N PRO A 516 -12.23 -1.91 1.54
CA PRO A 516 -11.86 -3.32 1.66
C PRO A 516 -12.19 -4.15 0.40
N ILE A 517 -13.00 -3.59 -0.53
CA ILE A 517 -13.48 -4.27 -1.73
C ILE A 517 -13.39 -3.31 -2.91
N LEU A 518 -12.78 -3.77 -4.01
CA LEU A 518 -12.69 -3.02 -5.27
C LEU A 518 -14.08 -2.61 -5.78
N SER A 519 -14.22 -1.38 -6.27
CA SER A 519 -15.48 -0.78 -6.72
C SER A 519 -16.29 -1.66 -7.70
N THR A 520 -15.62 -2.39 -8.60
CA THR A 520 -16.22 -3.32 -9.57
C THR A 520 -16.98 -4.49 -8.91
N ASN A 521 -16.70 -4.82 -7.65
CA ASN A 521 -17.28 -5.94 -6.91
C ASN A 521 -18.37 -5.52 -5.91
N MET A 522 -18.74 -4.23 -5.88
CA MET A 522 -19.77 -3.68 -5.00
C MET A 522 -21.15 -3.71 -5.66
N PRO A 523 -22.21 -4.21 -4.98
CA PRO A 523 -23.58 -4.07 -5.45
C PRO A 523 -24.00 -2.59 -5.46
N GLY A 524 -24.71 -2.18 -6.52
CA GLY A 524 -25.23 -0.82 -6.68
C GLY A 524 -26.17 -0.42 -5.54
N SER A 525 -26.26 0.89 -5.27
CA SER A 525 -27.18 1.45 -4.29
C SER A 525 -27.55 2.88 -4.66
N ARG A 526 -28.77 3.30 -4.31
CA ARG A 526 -29.28 4.66 -4.59
C ARG A 526 -28.33 5.77 -4.11
N ALA A 527 -27.67 5.56 -2.97
CA ALA A 527 -26.68 6.50 -2.45
C ALA A 527 -25.44 6.59 -3.37
N ARG A 528 -24.95 5.47 -3.89
CA ARG A 528 -23.80 5.42 -4.80
C ARG A 528 -24.12 5.95 -6.19
N ASP A 529 -25.33 5.68 -6.67
CA ASP A 529 -25.84 6.22 -7.94
C ASP A 529 -25.96 7.76 -7.86
N TYR A 530 -26.47 8.29 -6.74
CA TYR A 530 -26.50 9.73 -6.46
C TYR A 530 -25.11 10.35 -6.31
N LEU A 531 -24.14 9.67 -5.68
CA LEU A 531 -22.75 10.13 -5.64
C LEU A 531 -22.14 10.27 -7.05
N ALA A 532 -22.49 9.36 -7.98
CA ALA A 532 -22.07 9.47 -9.38
C ALA A 532 -22.79 10.62 -10.12
N GLU A 533 -24.11 10.77 -9.94
CA GLU A 533 -24.89 11.88 -10.51
C GLU A 533 -24.36 13.25 -10.06
N VAL A 534 -24.04 13.41 -8.77
CA VAL A 534 -23.41 14.64 -8.26
C VAL A 534 -22.04 14.86 -8.87
N ARG A 535 -21.22 13.81 -9.08
CA ARG A 535 -19.91 13.95 -9.72
C ARG A 535 -20.04 14.42 -11.17
N ASP A 536 -20.90 13.78 -11.96
CA ASP A 536 -21.11 14.10 -13.38
C ASP A 536 -21.70 15.50 -13.58
N GLY A 537 -22.30 16.10 -12.53
CA GLY A 537 -22.79 17.48 -12.50
C GLY A 537 -21.77 18.55 -12.07
N LEU A 538 -20.54 18.19 -11.67
CA LEU A 538 -19.52 19.17 -11.26
C LEU A 538 -18.74 19.73 -12.47
N ASP A 539 -18.39 21.01 -12.42
CA ASP A 539 -17.56 21.65 -13.44
C ASP A 539 -16.10 21.18 -13.35
N GLU A 540 -15.63 20.49 -14.40
CA GLU A 540 -14.25 20.01 -14.59
C GLU A 540 -13.46 20.80 -15.66
N SER A 541 -14.00 21.89 -16.22
CA SER A 541 -13.38 22.66 -17.32
C SER A 541 -12.00 23.26 -16.96
N TRP A 542 -11.79 23.60 -15.69
CA TRP A 542 -10.49 23.99 -15.13
C TRP A 542 -9.40 22.91 -15.28
N GLY A 543 -9.78 21.66 -15.61
CA GLY A 543 -8.90 20.53 -15.85
C GLY A 543 -8.24 20.49 -17.24
N GLU A 544 -8.70 21.28 -18.21
CA GLU A 544 -8.32 21.17 -19.64
C GLU A 544 -6.84 21.45 -19.97
N SER A 545 -6.07 22.07 -19.06
CA SER A 545 -4.67 22.46 -19.31
C SER A 545 -3.67 21.50 -18.67
N ASP A 546 -2.74 20.93 -19.45
CA ASP A 546 -1.62 20.12 -18.92
C ASP A 546 -0.82 20.86 -17.82
N ASN A 547 -0.67 22.18 -17.95
CA ASN A 547 0.05 23.02 -16.99
C ASN A 547 -0.72 23.18 -15.66
N LYS A 548 -0.18 22.58 -14.59
CA LYS A 548 -0.69 22.62 -13.22
C LYS A 548 -0.93 24.05 -12.69
N VAL A 549 -0.12 25.03 -13.07
CA VAL A 549 -0.30 26.43 -12.62
C VAL A 549 -1.53 27.06 -13.27
N MET A 550 -1.78 26.77 -14.55
CA MET A 550 -2.94 27.29 -15.28
C MET A 550 -4.24 26.64 -14.81
N ARG A 551 -4.23 25.34 -14.48
CA ARG A 551 -5.38 24.69 -13.82
C ARG A 551 -5.71 25.30 -12.46
N PHE A 552 -4.68 25.69 -11.69
CA PHE A 552 -4.89 26.33 -10.40
C PHE A 552 -5.54 27.72 -10.54
N GLU A 553 -5.04 28.59 -11.44
CA GLU A 553 -5.69 29.89 -11.66
C GLU A 553 -7.08 29.76 -12.29
N ALA A 554 -7.32 28.76 -13.16
CA ALA A 554 -8.65 28.46 -13.68
C ALA A 554 -9.62 28.01 -12.57
N PHE A 555 -9.19 27.11 -11.68
CA PHE A 555 -9.99 26.67 -10.52
C PHE A 555 -10.28 27.82 -9.56
N ARG A 556 -9.34 28.76 -9.36
CA ARG A 556 -9.59 29.97 -8.55
C ARG A 556 -10.66 30.90 -9.16
N ALA A 557 -10.80 30.90 -10.48
CA ALA A 557 -11.74 31.73 -11.23
C ALA A 557 -13.18 31.16 -11.31
N LEU A 558 -13.41 29.93 -10.80
CA LEU A 558 -14.77 29.38 -10.63
C LEU A 558 -15.59 30.23 -9.65
N ASP A 559 -16.92 30.08 -9.67
CA ASP A 559 -17.78 30.66 -8.65
C ASP A 559 -17.59 29.97 -7.29
N ASP A 560 -17.86 30.68 -6.19
CA ASP A 560 -17.72 30.13 -4.84
C ASP A 560 -18.80 29.06 -4.55
N GLU A 561 -20.00 29.16 -5.14
CA GLU A 561 -21.00 28.07 -5.10
C GLU A 561 -20.45 26.77 -5.70
N VAL A 562 -19.72 26.86 -6.82
CA VAL A 562 -19.09 25.70 -7.49
C VAL A 562 -17.95 25.13 -6.64
N LYS A 563 -17.13 25.99 -6.02
CA LYS A 563 -16.07 25.56 -5.09
C LYS A 563 -16.65 24.87 -3.83
N ILE A 564 -17.78 25.35 -3.32
CA ILE A 564 -18.49 24.77 -2.17
C ILE A 564 -19.09 23.40 -2.52
N ALA A 565 -19.64 23.24 -3.73
CA ALA A 565 -20.09 21.93 -4.23
C ALA A 565 -18.92 20.93 -4.35
N TRP A 566 -17.78 21.37 -4.90
CA TRP A 566 -16.55 20.58 -4.94
C TRP A 566 -16.06 20.19 -3.53
N LEU A 567 -16.05 21.13 -2.57
CA LEU A 567 -15.68 20.86 -1.18
C LEU A 567 -16.57 19.79 -0.55
N ALA A 568 -17.90 19.95 -0.63
CA ALA A 568 -18.86 19.02 -0.04
C ALA A 568 -18.75 17.61 -0.66
N TYR A 569 -18.58 17.52 -1.98
CA TYR A 569 -18.36 16.24 -2.68
C TYR A 569 -17.04 15.56 -2.24
N ILE A 570 -15.93 16.29 -2.16
CA ILE A 570 -14.63 15.73 -1.77
C ILE A 570 -14.66 15.23 -0.32
N VAL A 571 -15.20 16.01 0.61
CA VAL A 571 -15.30 15.59 2.03
C VAL A 571 -16.25 14.40 2.20
N ALA A 572 -17.37 14.37 1.47
CA ALA A 572 -18.27 13.21 1.47
C ALA A 572 -17.60 11.96 0.88
N THR A 573 -16.72 12.10 -0.13
CA THR A 573 -16.02 10.98 -0.77
C THR A 573 -14.73 10.52 -0.08
N SER A 574 -14.24 11.23 0.94
CA SER A 574 -13.11 10.78 1.77
C SER A 574 -13.49 9.91 2.97
N LEU A 575 -14.78 9.81 3.33
CA LEU A 575 -15.22 9.02 4.50
C LEU A 575 -14.92 7.52 4.33
N GLU A 576 -14.24 6.90 5.29
CA GLU A 576 -13.92 5.47 5.29
C GLU A 576 -15.10 4.59 5.76
N ALA A 577 -15.13 3.32 5.34
CA ALA A 577 -16.19 2.37 5.72
C ALA A 577 -16.13 1.94 7.20
N LYS A 578 -14.93 1.98 7.80
CA LYS A 578 -14.56 1.39 9.09
C LYS A 578 -13.58 2.31 9.83
N GLU A 579 -13.38 2.05 11.12
CA GLU A 579 -12.36 2.70 11.97
C GLU A 579 -10.91 2.34 11.56
N SER A 580 -10.72 1.13 11.04
CA SER A 580 -9.45 0.60 10.51
C SER A 580 -9.73 -0.61 9.64
N TYR A 581 -8.87 -0.89 8.65
CA TYR A 581 -8.99 -2.02 7.72
C TYR A 581 -9.17 -3.38 8.41
N GLY A 582 -8.53 -3.58 9.57
CA GLY A 582 -8.63 -4.81 10.38
C GLY A 582 -9.77 -4.82 11.42
N SER A 583 -10.47 -3.70 11.62
CA SER A 583 -11.56 -3.60 12.59
C SER A 583 -12.89 -4.08 12.00
N ASN A 584 -13.81 -4.53 12.85
CA ASN A 584 -15.22 -4.75 12.50
C ASN A 584 -16.16 -3.75 13.20
N ARG A 585 -15.64 -2.87 14.05
CA ARG A 585 -16.39 -1.81 14.74
C ARG A 585 -16.77 -0.68 13.80
N GLN A 586 -17.86 0.02 14.13
CA GLN A 586 -18.21 1.28 13.48
C GLN A 586 -17.32 2.43 13.94
N ASN A 587 -17.14 3.44 13.08
CA ASN A 587 -16.49 4.69 13.48
C ASN A 587 -17.52 5.55 14.26
N PRO A 588 -17.26 5.93 15.53
CA PRO A 588 -18.21 6.68 16.35
C PRO A 588 -18.48 8.10 15.82
N LEU A 589 -17.52 8.74 15.12
CA LEU A 589 -17.76 10.03 14.47
C LEU A 589 -18.79 9.92 13.34
N HIS A 590 -18.81 8.80 12.60
CA HIS A 590 -19.84 8.56 11.59
C HIS A 590 -21.22 8.34 12.22
N GLY A 591 -21.28 7.71 13.40
CA GLY A 591 -22.47 7.66 14.24
C GLY A 591 -22.99 9.06 14.60
N ARG A 592 -22.09 9.92 15.09
CA ARG A 592 -22.43 11.30 15.49
C ARG A 592 -22.81 12.20 14.30
N MET A 593 -22.13 12.09 13.16
CA MET A 593 -22.47 12.84 11.94
C MET A 593 -23.85 12.42 11.40
N ALA A 594 -24.16 11.12 11.42
CA ALA A 594 -25.49 10.62 11.02
C ALA A 594 -26.60 11.07 11.96
N SER A 595 -26.30 11.20 13.26
CA SER A 595 -27.19 11.78 14.28
C SER A 595 -27.48 13.25 14.01
N ILE A 596 -26.45 14.07 13.72
CA ILE A 596 -26.58 15.49 13.37
C ILE A 596 -27.35 15.71 12.05
N LEU A 597 -27.18 14.81 11.08
CA LEU A 597 -27.83 14.87 9.76
C LEU A 597 -29.21 14.18 9.72
N GLU A 598 -29.73 13.67 10.84
CA GLU A 598 -30.99 12.91 10.95
C GLU A 598 -31.14 11.81 9.88
N VAL A 599 -30.07 11.04 9.63
CA VAL A 599 -29.96 10.17 8.45
C VAL A 599 -30.91 8.96 8.50
N ASP A 600 -32.04 9.07 7.79
CA ASP A 600 -32.91 7.94 7.47
C ASP A 600 -32.25 7.02 6.43
N VAL A 601 -31.47 6.05 6.93
CA VAL A 601 -30.84 4.98 6.15
C VAL A 601 -31.84 4.23 5.26
N ALA A 602 -33.08 4.09 5.70
CA ALA A 602 -34.11 3.33 5.00
C ALA A 602 -34.61 4.05 3.73
N ASN A 603 -34.42 5.37 3.60
CA ASN A 603 -34.69 6.08 2.34
C ASN A 603 -33.61 5.88 1.28
N TRP A 604 -32.39 5.54 1.69
CA TRP A 604 -31.23 5.38 0.80
C TRP A 604 -30.88 3.92 0.50
N TRP A 605 -31.14 2.99 1.41
CA TRP A 605 -30.76 1.59 1.30
C TRP A 605 -31.91 0.64 1.69
N ARG A 606 -32.03 -0.48 0.96
CA ARG A 606 -33.01 -1.55 1.24
C ARG A 606 -32.40 -2.94 1.09
N PRO A 607 -32.80 -3.91 1.93
CA PRO A 607 -32.35 -5.28 1.79
C PRO A 607 -33.02 -5.95 0.58
N THR A 608 -32.22 -6.62 -0.24
CA THR A 608 -32.63 -7.37 -1.43
C THR A 608 -32.01 -8.78 -1.38
N SER A 609 -32.43 -9.67 -2.26
CA SER A 609 -31.79 -10.98 -2.43
C SER A 609 -30.30 -10.84 -2.76
N GLU A 610 -29.97 -9.94 -3.69
CA GLU A 610 -28.59 -9.72 -4.15
C GLU A 610 -27.66 -9.10 -3.09
N ASN A 611 -28.12 -8.10 -2.33
CA ASN A 611 -27.25 -7.41 -1.36
C ASN A 611 -27.24 -8.05 0.04
N PHE A 612 -28.30 -8.79 0.45
CA PHE A 612 -28.43 -9.28 1.82
C PHE A 612 -29.05 -10.68 1.95
N PHE A 613 -30.27 -10.92 1.44
CA PHE A 613 -31.03 -12.12 1.82
C PHE A 613 -30.42 -13.44 1.31
N ASP A 614 -29.79 -13.46 0.12
CA ASP A 614 -29.09 -14.66 -0.35
C ASP A 614 -27.74 -14.89 0.35
N ARG A 615 -27.25 -13.93 1.14
CA ARG A 615 -25.93 -13.97 1.78
C ARG A 615 -25.98 -14.40 3.25
N VAL A 616 -27.12 -14.25 3.91
CA VAL A 616 -27.34 -14.70 5.31
C VAL A 616 -27.83 -16.16 5.41
N SER A 617 -27.91 -16.72 6.62
CA SER A 617 -28.36 -18.11 6.84
C SER A 617 -29.89 -18.25 6.73
N LYS A 618 -30.41 -19.45 6.37
CA LYS A 618 -31.87 -19.71 6.40
C LYS A 618 -32.45 -19.48 7.80
N GLY A 619 -31.71 -19.84 8.86
CA GLY A 619 -32.12 -19.56 10.24
C GLY A 619 -32.30 -18.06 10.48
N SER A 620 -31.35 -17.24 10.03
CA SER A 620 -31.40 -15.78 10.15
C SER A 620 -32.58 -15.16 9.40
N LEU A 621 -32.92 -15.68 8.21
CA LEU A 621 -34.14 -15.24 7.50
C LEU A 621 -35.42 -15.57 8.29
N ILE A 622 -35.48 -16.74 8.95
CA ILE A 622 -36.63 -17.13 9.78
C ILE A 622 -36.70 -16.27 11.06
N SER A 623 -35.56 -15.98 11.69
CA SER A 623 -35.48 -15.03 12.83
C SER A 623 -35.94 -13.63 12.43
N LEU A 624 -35.54 -13.13 11.26
CA LEU A 624 -35.97 -11.84 10.73
C LEU A 624 -37.49 -11.80 10.45
N LEU A 625 -38.05 -12.86 9.87
CA LEU A 625 -39.51 -12.97 9.67
C LEU A 625 -40.27 -13.06 11.01
N HIS A 626 -39.64 -13.58 12.06
CA HIS A 626 -40.19 -13.55 13.42
C HIS A 626 -40.08 -12.16 14.06
N GLU A 627 -39.00 -11.42 13.83
CA GLU A 627 -38.79 -10.04 14.29
C GLU A 627 -39.84 -9.10 13.69
N VAL A 628 -40.11 -9.21 12.38
CA VAL A 628 -40.96 -8.27 11.63
C VAL A 628 -42.44 -8.70 11.56
N GLY A 629 -42.75 -9.99 11.60
CA GLY A 629 -44.12 -10.51 11.48
C GLY A 629 -44.49 -11.64 12.45
N GLY A 630 -43.70 -11.83 13.51
CA GLY A 630 -43.99 -12.77 14.59
C GLY A 630 -43.94 -14.26 14.20
N PRO A 631 -44.32 -15.15 15.12
CA PRO A 631 -44.25 -16.59 14.92
C PRO A 631 -45.20 -17.10 13.81
N ALA A 632 -46.25 -16.35 13.48
CA ALA A 632 -47.17 -16.69 12.40
C ALA A 632 -46.52 -16.55 11.01
N LEU A 633 -45.72 -15.50 10.79
CA LEU A 633 -45.03 -15.29 9.51
C LEU A 633 -43.83 -16.22 9.37
N SER A 634 -43.00 -16.35 10.42
CA SER A 634 -41.83 -17.24 10.39
C SER A 634 -42.21 -18.72 10.18
N SER A 635 -43.32 -19.17 10.78
CA SER A 635 -43.81 -20.55 10.61
C SER A 635 -44.27 -20.87 9.19
N ARG A 636 -44.85 -19.89 8.45
CA ARG A 636 -45.26 -20.09 7.05
C ARG A 636 -44.04 -20.41 6.16
N HIS A 637 -42.97 -19.64 6.32
CA HIS A 637 -41.75 -19.75 5.51
C HIS A 637 -40.75 -20.81 6.03
N ALA A 638 -40.95 -21.38 7.22
CA ALA A 638 -40.05 -22.37 7.81
C ALA A 638 -39.81 -23.62 6.93
N SER A 639 -40.82 -24.04 6.17
CA SER A 639 -40.74 -25.23 5.29
C SER A 639 -40.14 -24.98 3.90
N GLU A 640 -40.01 -23.73 3.48
CA GLU A 640 -39.58 -23.34 2.13
C GLU A 640 -38.05 -23.42 1.91
N LYS A 641 -37.57 -23.38 0.66
CA LYS A 641 -36.13 -23.32 0.37
C LYS A 641 -35.59 -21.91 0.61
N LYS A 642 -34.29 -21.77 0.93
CA LYS A 642 -33.65 -20.47 1.18
C LYS A 642 -33.93 -19.43 0.09
N THR A 643 -33.90 -19.82 -1.18
CA THR A 643 -34.17 -18.94 -2.33
C THR A 643 -35.63 -18.47 -2.42
N GLU A 644 -36.58 -19.33 -2.04
CA GLU A 644 -38.02 -19.01 -1.98
C GLU A 644 -38.30 -18.02 -0.84
N ILE A 645 -37.66 -18.23 0.31
CA ILE A 645 -37.71 -17.32 1.47
C ILE A 645 -37.05 -15.97 1.12
N SER A 646 -35.87 -15.97 0.51
CA SER A 646 -35.13 -14.78 0.08
C SER A 646 -35.95 -13.89 -0.86
N ALA A 647 -36.54 -14.47 -1.91
CA ALA A 647 -37.40 -13.76 -2.84
C ALA A 647 -38.71 -13.26 -2.19
N SER A 648 -39.21 -13.97 -1.16
CA SER A 648 -40.38 -13.53 -0.37
C SER A 648 -40.02 -12.35 0.54
N CYS A 649 -38.84 -12.38 1.18
CA CYS A 649 -38.30 -11.25 1.93
C CYS A 649 -38.11 -10.02 1.03
N GLN A 650 -37.52 -10.16 -0.16
CA GLN A 650 -37.37 -9.00 -1.06
C GLN A 650 -38.71 -8.32 -1.36
N LYS A 651 -39.79 -9.08 -1.61
CA LYS A 651 -41.13 -8.52 -1.84
C LYS A 651 -41.75 -7.90 -0.58
N LEU A 652 -41.50 -8.48 0.59
CA LEU A 652 -41.99 -7.96 1.87
C LEU A 652 -41.35 -6.62 2.23
N PHE A 653 -40.02 -6.54 2.16
CA PHE A 653 -39.25 -5.34 2.54
C PHE A 653 -39.24 -4.26 1.44
N ALA A 654 -39.62 -4.60 0.20
CA ALA A 654 -40.03 -3.63 -0.83
C ALA A 654 -41.49 -3.15 -0.67
N GLY A 655 -42.28 -3.72 0.25
CA GLY A 655 -43.68 -3.38 0.47
C GLY A 655 -44.64 -3.91 -0.61
N GLU A 656 -44.21 -4.79 -1.51
CA GLU A 656 -45.03 -5.44 -2.53
C GLU A 656 -45.92 -6.56 -1.98
N ALA A 657 -45.53 -7.15 -0.83
CA ALA A 657 -46.28 -8.23 -0.21
C ALA A 657 -47.65 -7.78 0.34
N ILE A 658 -48.66 -8.65 0.19
CA ILE A 658 -49.97 -8.48 0.82
C ILE A 658 -49.90 -9.11 2.21
N VAL A 659 -49.62 -8.26 3.20
CA VAL A 659 -49.56 -8.59 4.64
C VAL A 659 -50.32 -7.55 5.45
N GLU A 660 -50.45 -7.81 6.75
CA GLU A 660 -50.99 -6.91 7.76
C GLU A 660 -50.22 -5.55 7.77
N THR A 661 -50.92 -4.45 8.05
CA THR A 661 -50.39 -3.08 7.83
C THR A 661 -49.22 -2.73 8.74
N ASP A 662 -49.26 -3.20 9.98
CA ASP A 662 -48.19 -3.12 10.97
C ASP A 662 -46.94 -3.89 10.52
N VAL A 663 -47.10 -5.13 10.03
CA VAL A 663 -46.01 -5.94 9.47
C VAL A 663 -45.38 -5.24 8.25
N LYS A 664 -46.20 -4.60 7.40
CA LYS A 664 -45.72 -3.82 6.25
C LYS A 664 -44.96 -2.56 6.68
N GLU A 665 -45.44 -1.82 7.67
CA GLU A 665 -44.72 -0.66 8.20
C GLU A 665 -43.41 -1.04 8.89
N ALA A 666 -43.38 -2.16 9.63
CA ALA A 666 -42.17 -2.70 10.22
C ALA A 666 -41.14 -3.08 9.14
N ALA A 667 -41.55 -3.82 8.11
CA ALA A 667 -40.68 -4.18 6.99
C ALA A 667 -40.14 -2.95 6.23
N LEU A 668 -40.96 -1.89 6.10
CA LEU A 668 -40.57 -0.62 5.48
C LEU A 668 -39.76 0.32 6.40
N LYS A 669 -39.56 -0.01 7.67
CA LYS A 669 -38.64 0.71 8.58
C LYS A 669 -37.38 -0.10 8.93
N TRP A 670 -37.38 -1.40 8.67
CA TRP A 670 -36.30 -2.30 9.07
C TRP A 670 -35.04 -2.18 8.21
N VAL A 671 -33.88 -2.13 8.89
CA VAL A 671 -32.54 -2.31 8.33
C VAL A 671 -31.69 -3.18 9.29
N PRO A 672 -30.70 -3.96 8.79
CA PRO A 672 -29.79 -4.75 9.62
C PRO A 672 -29.00 -3.88 10.60
N THR A 673 -28.56 -4.42 11.74
CA THR A 673 -27.73 -3.68 12.71
C THR A 673 -26.48 -3.08 12.07
N ALA A 674 -25.79 -3.85 11.22
CA ALA A 674 -24.62 -3.39 10.44
C ALA A 674 -24.88 -2.16 9.53
N MET A 675 -26.13 -1.83 9.21
CA MET A 675 -26.52 -0.65 8.43
C MET A 675 -26.97 0.54 9.30
N ARG A 676 -27.16 0.34 10.61
CA ARG A 676 -27.59 1.39 11.56
C ARG A 676 -26.37 2.18 12.04
N PHE A 677 -26.58 3.47 12.30
CA PHE A 677 -25.62 4.32 12.99
C PHE A 677 -25.89 4.28 14.50
N SER A 678 -24.82 4.15 15.30
CA SER A 678 -24.89 4.10 16.76
C SER A 678 -24.26 5.37 17.35
N ASP A 679 -25.05 6.20 18.05
CA ASP A 679 -24.55 7.41 18.73
C ASP A 679 -24.22 7.08 20.20
N ALA A 680 -22.96 6.73 20.46
CA ALA A 680 -22.50 6.10 21.70
C ALA A 680 -22.26 7.08 22.87
N VAL A 681 -23.23 7.98 23.12
CA VAL A 681 -23.09 9.13 24.06
C VAL A 681 -23.92 8.94 25.34
N VAL A 682 -24.51 7.76 25.59
CA VAL A 682 -25.29 7.47 26.81
C VAL A 682 -25.00 6.07 27.35
N GLY A 683 -24.43 6.00 28.56
CA GLY A 683 -24.33 4.76 29.35
C GLY A 683 -22.94 4.10 29.32
N GLY A 684 -22.08 4.51 30.24
CA GLY A 684 -20.75 3.93 30.47
C GLY A 684 -20.04 4.73 31.55
N GLU A 685 -20.03 4.23 32.77
CA GLU A 685 -19.45 4.93 33.92
C GLU A 685 -17.93 4.93 33.83
N SER A 686 -17.31 6.07 34.14
CA SER A 686 -15.86 6.14 34.35
C SER A 686 -15.53 5.55 35.71
N GLU A 687 -14.75 4.47 35.74
CA GLU A 687 -14.03 4.07 36.94
C GLU A 687 -13.00 5.16 37.28
N ASP A 688 -13.38 6.05 38.20
CA ASP A 688 -12.51 7.10 38.77
C ASP A 688 -11.61 6.47 39.84
N ASP A 689 -10.32 6.31 39.52
CA ASP A 689 -9.27 5.98 40.49
C ASP A 689 -8.36 7.18 40.77
N GLY A 690 -8.95 8.25 41.33
CA GLY A 690 -8.39 8.85 42.53
C GLY A 690 -7.40 10.00 42.34
N ALA A 691 -7.82 11.09 41.71
CA ALA A 691 -7.07 12.36 41.69
C ALA A 691 -7.90 13.57 42.13
N GLN A 692 -8.63 13.45 43.25
CA GLN A 692 -9.57 14.46 43.75
C GLN A 692 -8.85 15.74 44.24
N GLY A 693 -8.76 16.74 43.36
CA GLY A 693 -8.26 18.10 43.65
C GLY A 693 -9.37 19.13 43.51
N ASP A 694 -9.97 19.53 44.64
CA ASP A 694 -11.14 20.40 44.71
C ASP A 694 -10.89 21.81 44.14
N LEU A 695 -11.85 22.30 43.34
CA LEU A 695 -11.93 23.68 42.85
C LEU A 695 -13.38 24.15 42.63
N ALA A 696 -14.36 23.58 43.35
CA ALA A 696 -15.79 23.80 43.10
C ALA A 696 -16.41 25.00 43.87
N ASP A 697 -15.61 25.79 44.57
CA ASP A 697 -16.07 26.67 45.67
C ASP A 697 -15.92 28.19 45.37
N LEU A 698 -15.98 28.62 44.09
CA LEU A 698 -15.68 30.01 43.71
C LEU A 698 -16.58 30.68 42.63
N ILE A 699 -17.77 30.17 42.31
CA ILE A 699 -18.74 30.89 41.46
C ILE A 699 -20.18 30.80 42.02
N GLU A 700 -20.51 31.65 43.00
CA GLU A 700 -21.87 32.22 43.11
C GLU A 700 -21.95 33.46 44.05
N LYS A 701 -21.71 34.68 43.52
CA LYS A 701 -22.59 35.88 43.65
C LYS A 701 -21.91 37.24 43.36
N ASP A 702 -22.50 37.93 42.39
CA ASP A 702 -22.77 39.37 42.23
C ASP A 702 -22.11 40.39 43.19
N SER A 703 -21.39 41.34 42.60
CA SER A 703 -21.78 42.77 42.61
C SER A 703 -20.91 43.60 41.66
N ASP A 704 -21.52 44.56 40.94
CA ASP A 704 -21.03 45.82 40.32
C ASP A 704 -19.51 45.98 40.07
N ASP A 705 -19.03 46.46 38.91
CA ASP A 705 -19.48 47.71 38.26
C ASP A 705 -19.05 47.82 36.77
N THR A 706 -19.79 48.64 36.00
CA THR A 706 -19.48 49.22 34.66
C THR A 706 -19.22 48.31 33.44
N ASP A 707 -20.12 48.42 32.44
CA ASP A 707 -20.00 47.94 31.05
C ASP A 707 -19.30 48.95 30.09
N GLU A 708 -19.23 48.54 28.82
CA GLU A 708 -19.01 49.30 27.56
C GLU A 708 -17.56 49.60 27.10
N ASP A 709 -17.25 49.00 25.94
CA ASP A 709 -16.26 49.34 24.90
C ASP A 709 -14.78 49.58 25.26
N ASP A 710 -13.93 48.55 25.04
CA ASP A 710 -12.92 48.65 23.98
C ASP A 710 -12.35 47.28 23.51
N LEU A 711 -12.85 46.77 22.38
CA LEU A 711 -12.19 45.69 21.62
C LEU A 711 -12.34 45.87 20.09
N ALA A 712 -12.50 47.14 19.66
CA ALA A 712 -12.88 47.51 18.31
C ALA A 712 -11.75 48.20 17.49
N ALA A 713 -10.48 48.02 17.85
CA ALA A 713 -9.35 48.48 17.04
C ALA A 713 -8.08 47.62 17.17
N LEU A 714 -7.67 46.97 16.07
CA LEU A 714 -6.27 46.57 15.86
C LEU A 714 -5.85 46.58 14.37
N VAL A 715 -6.41 47.53 13.60
CA VAL A 715 -5.88 48.00 12.31
C VAL A 715 -6.14 49.51 12.23
N GLY A 716 -5.07 50.31 12.12
CA GLY A 716 -5.13 51.79 12.08
C GLY A 716 -5.15 52.45 13.48
N ASP A 717 -4.71 53.70 13.64
CA ASP A 717 -4.03 54.60 12.68
C ASP A 717 -3.23 55.72 13.43
N GLY A 718 -2.44 56.52 12.71
CA GLY A 718 -2.13 57.93 13.01
C GLY A 718 -1.43 58.32 14.32
N PRO A 719 -0.14 58.74 14.29
CA PRO A 719 0.50 59.45 15.40
C PRO A 719 0.31 60.98 15.25
N ASP A 720 -0.70 61.56 15.91
CA ASP A 720 -0.94 63.00 15.87
C ASP A 720 -0.08 63.81 16.86
N ASP A 721 0.26 65.01 16.41
CA ASP A 721 1.24 65.97 16.93
C ASP A 721 1.09 66.41 18.41
N VAL A 722 2.22 66.58 19.10
CA VAL A 722 2.32 67.31 20.39
C VAL A 722 3.10 68.60 20.16
N GLY A 723 2.43 69.59 19.56
CA GLY A 723 3.07 70.80 19.09
C GLY A 723 3.51 71.79 20.20
N THR A 724 4.56 72.56 19.93
CA THR A 724 4.70 73.97 20.36
C THR A 724 5.83 74.69 19.60
N ASP A 725 5.65 75.99 19.39
CA ASP A 725 6.64 77.06 19.13
C ASP A 725 7.76 76.90 18.07
N GLY A 726 7.81 77.84 17.10
CA GLY A 726 9.08 78.56 16.82
C GLY A 726 9.53 78.82 15.36
N VAL A 727 9.18 80.01 14.84
CA VAL A 727 10.08 80.97 14.13
C VAL A 727 10.93 80.50 12.91
N GLU A 728 10.62 81.10 11.75
CA GLU A 728 11.50 81.58 10.64
C GLU A 728 12.82 80.81 10.29
N THR A 729 13.06 80.37 9.04
CA THR A 729 13.46 81.25 7.90
C THR A 729 13.82 80.44 6.62
N ASN A 730 13.69 81.08 5.45
CA ASN A 730 14.44 80.85 4.17
C ASN A 730 14.38 79.48 3.43
N GLY A 731 14.43 79.50 2.08
CA GLY A 731 14.58 78.26 1.27
C GLY A 731 14.90 78.44 -0.22
N SER A 732 13.92 78.91 -1.04
CA SER A 732 14.04 79.24 -2.48
C SER A 732 14.31 78.12 -3.52
N ALA A 733 13.90 78.41 -4.77
CA ALA A 733 14.15 77.70 -6.05
C ALA A 733 13.38 76.36 -6.27
N GLN A 734 12.42 76.26 -7.21
CA GLN A 734 12.50 76.33 -8.70
C GLN A 734 13.00 74.98 -9.32
N ILE A 735 12.44 74.44 -10.42
CA ILE A 735 11.43 74.95 -11.38
C ILE A 735 10.71 73.80 -12.13
N GLU A 736 9.45 74.04 -12.57
CA GLU A 736 8.80 73.74 -13.89
C GLU A 736 9.28 72.56 -14.79
N LEU A 737 8.53 71.92 -15.71
CA LEU A 737 7.15 71.88 -16.25
C LEU A 737 7.06 70.54 -17.07
N ASP A 738 6.01 70.05 -17.73
CA ASP A 738 4.70 70.61 -18.15
C ASP A 738 3.65 69.48 -18.31
N HIS A 739 2.41 69.84 -18.67
CA HIS A 739 1.37 68.91 -19.15
C HIS A 739 0.73 69.46 -20.45
N GLN A 740 -0.41 68.91 -20.89
CA GLN A 740 -1.24 69.43 -22.01
C GLN A 740 -0.62 69.22 -23.42
N ASN A 741 -1.35 69.15 -24.55
CA ASN A 741 -2.78 69.07 -24.94
C ASN A 741 -2.80 68.51 -26.41
N ASP A 742 -3.87 68.13 -27.12
CA ASP A 742 -5.35 68.09 -26.99
C ASP A 742 -5.90 66.93 -27.88
N ASP A 743 -7.23 66.69 -27.88
CA ASP A 743 -8.20 66.34 -28.96
C ASP A 743 -7.73 65.73 -30.33
N ASP A 744 -8.53 64.98 -31.13
CA ASP A 744 -9.98 65.13 -31.37
C ASP A 744 -10.69 63.90 -32.04
N VAL A 745 -12.02 64.01 -32.12
CA VAL A 745 -13.15 63.11 -32.47
C VAL A 745 -13.19 62.44 -33.87
N ASN A 746 -13.82 61.23 -33.93
CA ASN A 746 -14.88 60.76 -34.87
C ASN A 746 -15.33 59.34 -34.41
N GLU A 747 -16.59 58.97 -34.10
CA GLU A 747 -17.90 59.10 -34.80
C GLU A 747 -17.91 58.45 -36.21
N ILE A 748 -18.91 57.69 -36.71
CA ILE A 748 -20.29 57.28 -36.29
C ILE A 748 -20.70 56.05 -37.19
N VAL A 749 -21.60 55.07 -36.92
CA VAL A 749 -22.50 54.68 -35.80
C VAL A 749 -22.90 53.17 -35.95
N ALA A 750 -24.07 52.73 -35.44
CA ALA A 750 -24.71 51.39 -35.47
C ALA A 750 -25.20 50.93 -36.89
N ALA A 751 -25.88 49.80 -37.14
CA ALA A 751 -26.56 48.75 -36.33
C ALA A 751 -26.49 47.39 -37.11
N GLU A 752 -27.01 46.23 -36.69
CA GLU A 752 -28.00 45.82 -35.65
C GLU A 752 -27.48 44.64 -34.80
#